data_AF-A0A932YZY8-F1
#
_entry.id   AF-A0A932YZY8-F1
#
_cell.length_a   1.000
_cell.length_b   1.000
_cell.length_c   1.000
_cell.angle_alpha   90.00
_cell.angle_beta   90.00
_cell.angle_gamma   90.00
#
_symmetry.space_group_name_H-M   'P 1'
#
loop_
_entity.id
_entity.type
_entity.pdbx_description
1 polymer ?
#
loop_
_entity_poly.entity_id
_entity_poly.type
_entity_poly.pdbx_seq_one_letter_code
_entity_poly.pdbx_strand_id
1 'polypeptide(L)'
;MERLPPQNLEAEQSLLGAILIDRDTMVHVADRVHPEDFYTDAHRTIYTAMHELYEQRAPIDLLSLANRLQEQGKLETVGGRSALVTLSTIVPTAAHAEHYADIVAKKATLRRLISAASEITKLGFAESAEVAQVLDAAERQVFGVSQQHLKQSFVPIQDVLSTAFDRIDELHREKGKLRGVPTGFHELDQFLAGLQRSDLVILAARPSVGKTSLALDFARHAAVGKKLPVGIFSLEMSKEQLVDRLICSEANVDLWRMRTGRLSDRPDADDFPRIGHAMGALSEAPIFIDDSAMTNVMEIRTKARRLQMEHGLGLIVVDYLQLMEGASRSESRVLEVAEITRGLKGIARELNVPVLALSQLSRAVEMNKPAIPKLSHLRESGCLAGETIIIRADTGVPMTIRELAERPQQHPIPVFALDDQWNVVIRPMTRVFSSGRKRVYELRLRSGRTIRASGNHPFRKLDGWHHLDVLTTGDRIALPRALTPSHTSNPMTRDELALLAHLLGDGCVLPRQPIHYTSADVENLVTVERIAASRFGITPRRVQQKNWWHVYLPSPYHLTHGRHQPIIEWFSSLGIAPVRSYEKRVPAAVFQCNAEHVGHFLHHLWATDGNISWKRLPNRKPSASIYYATTSPQLARDVQHLLLRLGISSRQSVVPQGRHRPCYQVHIQGAIAQRLFLERVGCAGSRGRIIPGILQALRAIVPNPNTDIIPRESWQTVVAIAKDRVGYSWRDVARGLDMSYCGSTLFKTGIGRERMERLAIALQSPTLQALSASDVFWDEIVSITPQGIEEVFDATVPGVHNFIANDIVVHNSIEQDADVVMFIYRKAADRNYRLEDLTPEERNVAEIHIAKHRNGPTGTVKLFFDEARVCFRTLERSRAIASPTAVVAS
;
A
#
# COMPACT_ATOMS: atom_id res chain seq x y z
N MET A 1 19.02 -52.08 -9.83
CA MET A 1 19.93 -51.64 -8.76
C MET A 1 19.44 -50.29 -8.25
N GLU A 2 18.74 -50.25 -7.12
CA GLU A 2 18.42 -48.98 -6.46
C GLU A 2 19.73 -48.32 -6.01
N ARG A 3 20.02 -47.13 -6.53
CA ARG A 3 21.15 -46.31 -6.08
C ARG A 3 20.74 -45.63 -4.78
N LEU A 4 21.50 -45.86 -3.71
CA LEU A 4 21.33 -45.16 -2.44
C LEU A 4 21.53 -43.64 -2.63
N PRO A 5 20.77 -42.79 -1.90
CA PRO A 5 21.00 -41.35 -1.92
C PRO A 5 22.45 -40.99 -1.52
N PRO A 6 23.03 -39.92 -2.09
CA PRO A 6 24.39 -39.49 -1.74
C PRO A 6 24.56 -39.24 -0.24
N GLN A 7 25.45 -40.02 0.39
CA GLN A 7 25.77 -39.94 1.81
C GLN A 7 27.25 -40.27 2.05
N ASN A 8 27.76 -39.88 3.22
CA ASN A 8 29.03 -40.37 3.74
C ASN A 8 28.93 -40.41 5.27
N LEU A 9 28.60 -41.59 5.80
CA LEU A 9 28.37 -41.76 7.24
C LEU A 9 29.66 -41.61 8.05
N GLU A 10 30.81 -42.01 7.49
CA GLU A 10 32.11 -41.86 8.14
C GLU A 10 32.47 -40.38 8.32
N ALA A 11 32.18 -39.54 7.32
CA ALA A 11 32.39 -38.09 7.42
C ALA A 11 31.43 -37.44 8.43
N GLU A 12 30.17 -37.87 8.49
CA GLU A 12 29.22 -37.40 9.51
C GLU A 12 29.69 -37.77 10.92
N GLN A 13 30.08 -39.03 11.14
CA GLN A 13 30.62 -39.49 12.42
C GLN A 13 31.91 -38.75 12.79
N SER A 14 32.76 -38.50 11.79
CA SER A 14 34.02 -37.79 12.02
C SER A 14 33.81 -36.32 12.36
N LEU A 15 32.85 -35.65 11.72
CA LEU A 15 32.49 -34.28 12.06
C LEU A 15 31.96 -34.17 13.50
N LEU A 16 31.02 -35.04 13.88
CA LEU A 16 30.47 -35.07 15.24
C LEU A 16 31.53 -35.40 16.29
N GLY A 17 32.42 -36.35 15.99
CA GLY A 17 33.55 -36.70 16.85
C GLY A 17 34.53 -35.55 17.03
N ALA A 18 34.87 -34.83 15.95
CA ALA A 18 35.76 -33.68 16.02
C ALA A 18 35.21 -32.55 16.92
N ILE A 19 33.91 -32.25 16.82
CA ILE A 19 33.24 -31.25 17.66
C ILE A 19 33.25 -31.65 19.14
N LEU A 20 33.18 -32.94 19.45
CA LEU A 20 33.26 -33.45 20.83
C LEU A 20 34.67 -33.40 21.44
N ILE A 21 35.70 -33.48 20.59
CA ILE A 21 37.11 -33.43 21.03
C ILE A 21 37.55 -31.98 21.21
N ASP A 22 37.17 -31.11 20.28
CA ASP A 22 37.49 -29.69 20.31
C ASP A 22 36.24 -28.86 20.07
N ARG A 23 35.80 -28.13 21.10
CA ARG A 23 34.60 -27.30 21.04
C ARG A 23 34.75 -26.12 20.06
N ASP A 24 35.96 -25.62 19.84
CA ASP A 24 36.20 -24.44 19.01
C ASP A 24 35.97 -24.79 17.53
N THR A 25 36.05 -26.07 17.17
CA THR A 25 35.67 -26.60 15.86
C THR A 25 34.23 -26.23 15.47
N MET A 26 33.30 -26.18 16.43
CA MET A 26 31.89 -25.81 16.15
C MET A 26 31.77 -24.41 15.55
N VAL A 27 32.61 -23.46 15.99
CA VAL A 27 32.63 -22.08 15.47
C VAL A 27 32.92 -22.06 13.98
N HIS A 28 33.82 -22.94 13.54
CA HIS A 28 34.25 -23.02 12.14
C HIS A 28 33.23 -23.76 11.27
N VAL A 29 32.52 -24.76 11.79
CA VAL A 29 31.63 -25.60 10.95
C VAL A 29 30.16 -25.19 10.97
N ALA A 30 29.73 -24.39 11.95
CA ALA A 30 28.33 -24.00 12.12
C ALA A 30 27.74 -23.27 10.89
N ASP A 31 28.53 -22.44 10.21
CA ASP A 31 28.10 -21.72 9.00
C ASP A 31 28.09 -22.58 7.73
N ARG A 32 28.71 -23.77 7.79
CA ARG A 32 28.91 -24.65 6.63
C ARG A 32 27.94 -25.83 6.59
N VAL A 33 27.46 -26.29 7.75
CA VAL A 33 26.60 -27.48 7.88
C VAL A 33 25.46 -27.21 8.86
N HIS A 34 24.24 -27.53 8.43
CA HIS A 34 23.03 -27.48 9.24
C HIS A 34 22.55 -28.89 9.66
N PRO A 35 21.70 -29.01 10.70
CA PRO A 35 21.21 -30.33 11.13
C PRO A 35 20.56 -31.16 10.01
N GLU A 36 19.85 -30.52 9.08
CA GLU A 36 19.19 -31.18 7.96
C GLU A 36 20.17 -31.77 6.92
N ASP A 37 21.44 -31.37 6.97
CA ASP A 37 22.50 -31.87 6.07
C ASP A 37 22.99 -33.27 6.48
N PHE A 38 22.64 -33.76 7.67
CA PHE A 38 22.94 -35.13 8.09
C PHE A 38 21.92 -36.11 7.51
N TYR A 39 22.43 -37.22 6.99
CA TYR A 39 21.61 -38.25 6.36
C TYR A 39 20.81 -39.05 7.40
N THR A 40 21.43 -39.39 8.53
CA THR A 40 20.76 -40.16 9.59
C THR A 40 20.08 -39.24 10.60
N ASP A 41 18.91 -39.67 11.07
CA ASP A 41 18.14 -38.92 12.07
C ASP A 41 18.87 -38.85 13.43
N ALA A 42 19.66 -39.89 13.74
CA ALA A 42 20.51 -39.92 14.92
C ALA A 42 21.58 -38.82 14.87
N HIS A 43 22.34 -38.72 13.77
CA HIS A 43 23.36 -37.68 13.63
C HIS A 43 22.75 -36.27 13.57
N ARG A 44 21.59 -36.11 12.90
CA ARG A 44 20.82 -34.86 12.90
C ARG A 44 20.47 -34.44 14.33
N THR A 45 19.91 -35.37 15.12
CA THR A 45 19.53 -35.11 16.51
C THR A 45 20.72 -34.74 17.38
N ILE A 46 21.84 -35.45 17.21
CA ILE A 46 23.10 -35.16 17.91
C ILE A 46 23.60 -33.75 17.56
N TYR A 47 23.67 -33.41 16.26
CA TYR A 47 24.14 -32.10 15.82
C TYR A 47 23.21 -30.96 16.27
N THR A 48 21.88 -31.16 16.24
CA THR A 48 20.92 -30.20 16.78
C THR A 48 21.20 -29.91 18.25
N ALA A 49 21.44 -30.94 19.07
CA ALA A 49 21.75 -30.75 20.48
C ALA A 49 23.11 -30.05 20.69
N MET A 50 24.12 -30.33 19.86
CA MET A 50 25.40 -29.59 19.87
C MET A 50 25.20 -28.11 19.50
N HIS A 51 24.38 -27.83 18.47
CA HIS A 51 24.05 -26.48 18.03
C HIS A 51 23.28 -25.68 19.10
N GLU A 52 22.32 -26.30 19.79
CA GLU A 52 21.62 -25.66 20.91
C GLU A 52 22.57 -25.33 22.08
N LEU A 53 23.49 -26.24 22.42
CA LEU A 53 24.50 -25.99 23.45
C LEU A 53 25.44 -24.85 23.03
N TYR A 54 25.81 -24.79 21.75
CA TYR A 54 26.58 -23.70 21.17
C TYR A 54 25.86 -22.34 21.29
N GLU A 55 24.58 -22.27 20.91
CA GLU A 55 23.77 -21.03 21.02
C GLU A 55 23.63 -20.56 22.47
N GLN A 56 23.53 -21.50 23.42
CA GLN A 56 23.48 -21.21 24.86
C GLN A 56 24.85 -20.90 25.47
N ARG A 57 25.91 -20.89 24.66
CA ARG A 57 27.31 -20.73 25.10
C ARG A 57 27.73 -21.75 26.17
N ALA A 58 27.13 -22.93 26.14
CA ALA A 58 27.46 -24.05 27.01
C ALA A 58 28.60 -24.89 26.40
N PRO A 59 29.44 -25.55 27.22
CA PRO A 59 30.47 -26.44 26.71
C PRO A 59 29.85 -27.63 25.96
N ILE A 60 30.40 -27.93 24.78
CA ILE A 60 30.02 -29.09 23.98
C ILE A 60 31.02 -30.20 24.28
N ASP A 61 30.68 -31.03 25.28
CA ASP A 61 31.44 -32.22 25.64
C ASP A 61 30.49 -33.42 25.80
N LEU A 62 31.07 -34.61 25.96
CA LEU A 62 30.30 -35.86 26.07
C LEU A 62 29.24 -35.81 27.18
N LEU A 63 29.56 -35.19 28.32
CA LEU A 63 28.66 -35.15 29.48
C LEU A 63 27.51 -34.17 29.24
N SER A 64 27.82 -32.97 28.76
CA SER A 64 26.88 -31.89 28.49
C SER A 64 25.92 -32.29 27.38
N LEU A 65 26.43 -32.92 26.31
CA LEU A 65 25.60 -33.46 25.22
C LEU A 65 24.70 -34.61 25.68
N ALA A 66 25.23 -35.56 26.48
CA ALA A 66 24.44 -36.68 26.99
C ALA A 66 23.31 -36.20 27.91
N ASN A 67 23.59 -35.24 28.79
CA ASN A 67 22.58 -34.64 29.66
C ASN A 67 21.51 -33.91 28.85
N ARG A 68 21.90 -33.12 27.84
CA ARG A 68 20.96 -32.40 26.98
C ARG A 68 20.03 -33.35 26.23
N LEU A 69 20.58 -34.42 25.64
CA LEU A 69 19.80 -35.44 24.95
C LEU A 69 18.90 -36.22 25.91
N GLN A 70 19.32 -36.42 27.16
CA GLN A 70 18.52 -37.08 28.20
C GLN A 70 17.35 -36.21 28.65
N GLU A 71 17.55 -34.91 28.88
CA GLU A 71 16.48 -33.95 29.18
C GLU A 71 15.42 -33.90 28.07
N GLN A 72 15.85 -34.03 26.82
CA GLN A 72 14.94 -34.08 25.67
C GLN A 72 14.26 -35.43 25.46
N GLY A 73 14.62 -36.46 26.24
CA GLY A 73 14.13 -37.83 26.04
C GLY A 73 14.62 -38.51 24.76
N LYS A 74 15.72 -38.01 24.16
CA LYS A 74 16.27 -38.48 22.87
C LYS A 74 17.58 -39.26 22.99
N LEU A 75 18.11 -39.45 24.20
CA LEU A 75 19.38 -40.14 24.41
C LEU A 75 19.34 -41.61 23.93
N GLU A 76 18.26 -42.33 24.23
CA GLU A 76 18.10 -43.72 23.77
C GLU A 76 17.92 -43.80 22.25
N THR A 77 17.25 -42.82 21.63
CA THR A 77 17.01 -42.80 20.17
C THR A 77 18.27 -42.60 19.34
N VAL A 78 19.32 -42.02 19.92
CA VAL A 78 20.62 -41.85 19.26
C VAL A 78 21.63 -42.96 19.57
N GLY A 79 21.19 -44.03 20.25
CA GLY A 79 22.05 -45.18 20.61
C GLY A 79 22.71 -45.08 21.99
N GLY A 80 22.22 -44.18 22.86
CA GLY A 80 22.68 -44.05 24.23
C GLY A 80 24.07 -43.43 24.37
N ARG A 81 24.60 -43.45 25.61
CA ARG A 81 25.94 -42.89 25.90
C ARG A 81 27.07 -43.61 25.16
N SER A 82 26.93 -44.90 24.89
CA SER A 82 27.92 -45.70 24.17
C SER A 82 28.12 -45.22 22.72
N ALA A 83 27.06 -44.78 22.05
CA ALA A 83 27.15 -44.22 20.70
C ALA A 83 27.95 -42.91 20.69
N LEU A 84 27.71 -42.02 21.66
CA LEU A 84 28.46 -40.76 21.77
C LEU A 84 29.94 -40.97 22.10
N VAL A 85 30.25 -41.96 22.96
CA VAL A 85 31.65 -42.37 23.24
C VAL A 85 32.31 -42.86 21.95
N THR A 86 31.62 -43.70 21.18
CA THR A 86 32.13 -44.21 19.91
C THR A 86 32.49 -43.07 18.95
N LEU A 87 31.62 -42.06 18.81
CA LEU A 87 31.89 -40.87 17.99
C LEU A 87 33.17 -40.14 18.41
N SER A 88 33.40 -39.98 19.72
CA SER A 88 34.63 -39.34 20.23
C SER A 88 35.90 -40.15 19.97
N THR A 89 35.80 -41.46 19.73
CA THR A 89 36.95 -42.34 19.47
C THR A 89 37.28 -42.54 18.00
N ILE A 90 36.35 -42.22 17.09
CA ILE A 90 36.52 -42.42 15.64
C ILE A 90 37.55 -41.44 15.05
N VAL A 91 37.68 -40.25 15.63
CA VAL A 91 38.54 -39.19 15.07
C VAL A 91 39.77 -38.97 15.94
N PRO A 92 40.98 -39.14 15.38
CA PRO A 92 42.22 -38.90 16.12
C PRO A 92 42.59 -37.40 16.24
N THR A 93 42.05 -36.53 15.39
CA THR A 93 42.30 -35.07 15.43
C THR A 93 41.14 -34.23 14.88
N ALA A 94 40.81 -33.13 15.55
CA ALA A 94 39.80 -32.18 15.09
C ALA A 94 40.27 -31.30 13.92
N ALA A 95 41.56 -31.32 13.56
CA ALA A 95 42.15 -30.46 12.54
C ALA A 95 41.53 -30.58 11.13
N HIS A 96 40.82 -31.67 10.84
CA HIS A 96 40.18 -31.92 9.54
C HIS A 96 38.65 -31.73 9.55
N ALA A 97 38.10 -31.16 10.62
CA ALA A 97 36.66 -30.98 10.76
C ALA A 97 36.02 -30.16 9.63
N GLU A 98 36.67 -29.10 9.16
CA GLU A 98 36.19 -28.31 8.02
C GLU A 98 36.07 -29.17 6.74
N HIS A 99 37.04 -30.06 6.52
CA HIS A 99 37.02 -30.96 5.38
C HIS A 99 35.86 -31.98 5.47
N TYR A 100 35.60 -32.52 6.66
CA TYR A 100 34.46 -33.41 6.87
C TYR A 100 33.12 -32.67 6.71
N ALA A 101 33.04 -31.43 7.20
CA ALA A 101 31.90 -30.54 7.00
C ALA A 101 31.62 -30.29 5.51
N ASP A 102 32.65 -30.00 4.71
CA ASP A 102 32.52 -29.83 3.27
C ASP A 102 32.00 -31.10 2.57
N ILE A 103 32.45 -32.29 3.01
CA ILE A 103 31.95 -33.57 2.48
C ILE A 103 30.47 -33.74 2.81
N VAL A 104 30.06 -33.48 4.05
CA VAL A 104 28.65 -33.59 4.49
C VAL A 104 27.78 -32.60 3.72
N ALA A 105 28.18 -31.33 3.65
CA ALA A 105 27.47 -30.29 2.90
C ALA A 105 27.35 -30.63 1.41
N LYS A 106 28.42 -31.16 0.79
CA LYS A 106 28.42 -31.61 -0.61
C LYS A 106 27.42 -32.75 -0.83
N LYS A 107 27.39 -33.76 0.04
CA LYS A 107 26.45 -34.88 -0.07
C LYS A 107 25.00 -34.41 0.15
N ALA A 108 24.76 -33.51 1.11
CA ALA A 108 23.45 -32.92 1.36
C ALA A 108 22.94 -32.13 0.15
N THR A 109 23.80 -31.32 -0.48
CA THR A 109 23.46 -30.58 -1.70
C THR A 109 23.12 -31.51 -2.86
N LEU A 110 23.83 -32.63 -3.03
CA LEU A 110 23.47 -33.64 -4.03
C LEU A 110 22.11 -34.30 -3.71
N ARG A 111 21.79 -34.57 -2.44
CA ARG A 111 20.46 -35.09 -2.05
C ARG A 111 19.35 -34.08 -2.35
N ARG A 112 19.55 -32.80 -2.01
CA ARG A 112 18.62 -31.72 -2.34
C ARG A 112 18.40 -31.60 -3.84
N LEU A 113 19.45 -31.72 -4.64
CA LEU A 113 19.35 -31.71 -6.11
C LEU A 113 18.50 -32.88 -6.63
N ILE A 114 18.66 -34.08 -6.06
CA ILE A 114 17.84 -35.25 -6.41
C ILE A 114 16.37 -35.02 -6.02
N SER A 115 16.11 -34.46 -4.83
CA SER A 115 14.76 -34.11 -4.40
C SER A 115 14.12 -33.05 -5.30
N ALA A 116 14.86 -31.99 -5.64
CA ALA A 116 14.41 -30.95 -6.56
C ALA A 116 14.11 -31.54 -7.95
N ALA A 117 14.97 -32.42 -8.48
CA ALA A 117 14.72 -33.11 -9.75
C ALA A 117 13.46 -33.99 -9.69
N SER A 118 13.20 -34.66 -8.56
CA SER A 118 11.99 -35.45 -8.36
C SER A 118 10.73 -34.57 -8.35
N GLU A 119 10.77 -33.42 -7.67
CA GLU A 119 9.66 -32.46 -7.69
C GLU A 119 9.45 -31.85 -9.09
N ILE A 120 10.51 -31.50 -9.80
CA ILE A 120 10.43 -31.03 -11.19
C ILE A 120 9.83 -32.12 -12.10
N THR A 121 10.20 -33.38 -11.89
CA THR A 121 9.59 -34.51 -12.61
C THR A 121 8.10 -34.59 -12.33
N LYS A 122 7.67 -34.45 -11.07
CA LYS A 122 6.24 -34.42 -10.71
C LYS A 122 5.51 -33.24 -11.36
N LEU A 123 6.13 -32.06 -11.39
CA LEU A 123 5.60 -30.88 -12.06
C LEU A 123 5.46 -31.10 -13.57
N GLY A 124 6.40 -31.81 -14.20
CA GLY A 124 6.35 -32.14 -15.63
C GLY A 124 5.20 -33.09 -16.02
N PHE A 125 4.73 -33.91 -15.08
CA PHE A 125 3.54 -34.77 -15.28
C PHE A 125 2.22 -34.07 -14.93
N ALA A 126 2.24 -32.84 -14.40
CA ALA A 126 1.04 -32.08 -14.06
C ALA A 126 0.51 -31.30 -15.28
N GLU A 127 -0.12 -32.01 -16.22
CA GLU A 127 -0.63 -31.46 -17.50
C GLU A 127 -1.71 -30.36 -17.36
N SER A 128 -2.25 -30.16 -16.16
CA SER A 128 -3.30 -29.17 -15.88
C SER A 128 -2.77 -27.78 -15.49
N ALA A 129 -1.46 -27.63 -15.26
CA ALA A 129 -0.84 -26.37 -14.87
C ALA A 129 -0.35 -25.57 -16.08
N GLU A 130 -0.38 -24.24 -15.99
CA GLU A 130 0.16 -23.37 -17.03
C GLU A 130 1.69 -23.53 -17.13
N VAL A 131 2.19 -23.72 -18.36
CA VAL A 131 3.62 -24.02 -18.62
C VAL A 131 4.56 -22.97 -17.99
N ALA A 132 4.20 -21.69 -18.02
CA ALA A 132 5.00 -20.62 -17.41
C ALA A 132 5.14 -20.79 -15.89
N GLN A 133 4.08 -21.23 -15.21
CA GLN A 133 4.10 -21.47 -13.76
C GLN A 133 4.90 -22.73 -13.41
N VAL A 134 4.81 -23.76 -14.25
CA VAL A 134 5.60 -24.99 -14.13
C VAL A 134 7.10 -24.69 -14.28
N LEU A 135 7.46 -23.86 -15.27
CA LEU A 135 8.84 -23.43 -15.49
C LEU A 135 9.35 -22.57 -14.33
N ASP A 136 8.58 -21.59 -13.84
CA ASP A 136 8.98 -20.76 -12.70
C ASP A 136 9.10 -21.58 -11.39
N ALA A 137 8.21 -22.55 -11.17
CA ALA A 137 8.33 -23.47 -10.04
C ALA A 137 9.56 -24.36 -10.17
N ALA A 138 9.88 -24.86 -11.37
CA ALA A 138 11.07 -25.65 -11.62
C ALA A 138 12.35 -24.83 -11.42
N GLU A 139 12.40 -23.59 -11.92
CA GLU A 139 13.50 -22.66 -11.69
C GLU A 139 13.70 -22.39 -10.21
N ARG A 140 12.61 -22.14 -9.46
CA ARG A 140 12.67 -21.96 -8.00
C ARG A 140 13.23 -23.19 -7.27
N GLN A 141 12.84 -24.41 -7.67
CA GLN A 141 13.35 -25.65 -7.07
C GLN A 141 14.85 -25.84 -7.32
N VAL A 142 15.32 -25.61 -8.55
CA VAL A 142 16.77 -25.70 -8.88
C VAL A 142 17.55 -24.61 -8.15
N PHE A 143 17.02 -23.39 -8.10
CA PHE A 143 17.68 -22.25 -7.48
C PHE A 143 17.77 -22.37 -5.95
N GLY A 144 16.76 -22.95 -5.31
CA GLY A 144 16.77 -23.24 -3.87
C GLY A 144 17.90 -24.16 -3.43
N VAL A 145 18.46 -24.98 -4.34
CA VAL A 145 19.63 -25.83 -4.08
C VAL A 145 20.92 -25.01 -4.00
N SER A 146 20.98 -23.85 -4.69
CA SER A 146 22.18 -22.98 -4.76
C SER A 146 22.24 -21.91 -3.66
N GLN A 147 21.09 -21.42 -3.17
CA GLN A 147 21.02 -20.20 -2.34
C GLN A 147 21.05 -20.36 -0.81
N GLN A 148 21.27 -21.55 -0.24
CA GLN A 148 21.14 -21.72 1.22
C GLN A 148 22.18 -21.00 2.10
N HIS A 149 23.19 -20.32 1.54
CA HIS A 149 24.08 -19.44 2.33
C HIS A 149 23.50 -18.06 2.67
N LEU A 150 22.28 -17.72 2.24
CA LEU A 150 21.68 -16.40 2.53
C LEU A 150 20.22 -16.53 3.01
N LYS A 151 20.02 -16.95 4.26
CA LYS A 151 18.80 -16.60 5.01
C LYS A 151 19.03 -15.27 5.73
N GLN A 152 18.14 -14.32 5.49
CA GLN A 152 18.07 -13.07 6.25
C GLN A 152 17.75 -13.36 7.73
N SER A 153 18.78 -13.35 8.57
CA SER A 153 18.69 -13.25 10.02
C SER A 153 18.74 -11.77 10.44
N PHE A 154 18.24 -11.46 11.63
CA PHE A 154 18.50 -10.15 12.24
C PHE A 154 20.00 -10.05 12.51
N VAL A 155 20.67 -9.08 11.86
CA VAL A 155 22.10 -8.83 12.08
C VAL A 155 22.24 -7.80 13.21
N PRO A 156 23.00 -8.10 14.29
CA PRO A 156 23.33 -7.13 15.32
C PRO A 156 23.96 -5.87 14.71
N ILE A 157 23.53 -4.69 15.16
CA ILE A 157 24.00 -3.41 14.58
C ILE A 157 25.53 -3.25 14.65
N GLN A 158 26.16 -3.81 15.69
CA GLN A 158 27.61 -3.78 15.90
C GLN A 158 28.39 -4.40 14.71
N ASP A 159 27.86 -5.46 14.09
CA ASP A 159 28.52 -6.15 12.97
C ASP A 159 28.38 -5.34 11.67
N VAL A 160 27.34 -4.52 11.56
CA VAL A 160 27.12 -3.60 10.44
C VAL A 160 27.91 -2.29 10.63
N LEU A 161 28.18 -1.89 11.88
CA LEU A 161 28.89 -0.65 12.19
C LEU A 161 30.37 -0.71 11.83
N SER A 162 31.04 -1.84 12.05
CA SER A 162 32.44 -2.04 11.63
C SER A 162 32.57 -1.90 10.11
N THR A 163 31.75 -2.64 9.35
CA THR A 163 31.71 -2.54 7.89
C THR A 163 31.25 -1.16 7.40
N ALA A 164 30.40 -0.44 8.14
CA ALA A 164 30.06 0.94 7.83
C ALA A 164 31.23 1.90 8.03
N PHE A 165 32.02 1.71 9.08
CA PHE A 165 33.20 2.51 9.38
C PHE A 165 34.29 2.32 8.32
N ASP A 166 34.60 1.07 7.95
CA ASP A 166 35.59 0.77 6.91
C ASP A 166 35.23 1.43 5.58
N ARG A 167 33.93 1.39 5.21
CA ARG A 167 33.41 2.07 4.02
C ARG A 167 33.55 3.60 4.08
N ILE A 168 33.38 4.21 5.25
CA ILE A 168 33.54 5.66 5.43
C ILE A 168 35.02 6.05 5.34
N ASP A 169 35.90 5.24 5.93
CA ASP A 169 37.35 5.47 5.91
C ASP A 169 37.91 5.36 4.48
N GLU A 170 37.47 4.36 3.69
CA GLU A 170 37.81 4.24 2.27
C GLU A 170 37.42 5.49 1.47
N LEU A 171 36.19 6.00 1.68
CA LEU A 171 35.71 7.23 1.02
C LEU A 171 36.48 8.48 1.46
N HIS A 172 37.01 8.51 2.68
CA HIS A 172 37.81 9.62 3.18
C HIS A 172 39.23 9.60 2.59
N ARG A 173 39.83 8.41 2.46
CA ARG A 173 41.18 8.22 1.91
C ARG A 173 41.24 8.53 0.41
N GLU A 174 40.22 8.14 -0.35
CA GLU A 174 40.15 8.35 -1.80
C GLU A 174 39.32 9.59 -2.17
N LYS A 175 39.86 10.79 -1.91
CA LYS A 175 39.21 12.07 -2.26
C LYS A 175 38.82 12.10 -3.75
N GLY A 176 37.51 12.17 -4.02
CA GLY A 176 36.95 12.34 -5.37
C GLY A 176 36.35 11.08 -6.00
N LYS A 177 36.39 9.92 -5.34
CA LYS A 177 35.71 8.71 -5.82
C LYS A 177 34.24 8.73 -5.41
N LEU A 178 33.34 8.57 -6.38
CA LEU A 178 31.91 8.47 -6.13
C LEU A 178 31.55 7.08 -5.62
N ARG A 179 30.64 7.03 -4.64
CA ARG A 179 30.15 5.77 -4.04
C ARG A 179 29.27 4.97 -5.01
N GLY A 180 28.43 5.68 -5.78
CA GLY A 180 27.55 5.09 -6.78
C GLY A 180 28.17 5.04 -8.17
N VAL A 181 27.45 4.45 -9.12
CA VAL A 181 27.85 4.46 -10.54
C VAL A 181 27.82 5.90 -11.05
N PRO A 182 28.94 6.47 -11.52
CA PRO A 182 29.00 7.87 -11.93
C PRO A 182 28.15 8.11 -13.17
N THR A 183 27.42 9.24 -13.20
CA THR A 183 26.58 9.59 -14.37
C THR A 183 27.39 10.21 -15.51
N GLY A 184 28.61 10.68 -15.23
CA GLY A 184 29.45 11.41 -16.18
C GLY A 184 29.21 12.92 -16.19
N PHE A 185 28.25 13.41 -15.40
CA PHE A 185 27.95 14.81 -15.23
C PHE A 185 28.24 15.22 -13.78
N HIS A 186 29.35 15.91 -13.55
CA HIS A 186 29.83 16.26 -12.20
C HIS A 186 28.78 17.03 -11.37
N GLU A 187 28.09 18.00 -11.97
CA GLU A 187 27.00 18.73 -11.30
C GLU A 187 25.84 17.83 -10.89
N LEU A 188 25.52 16.80 -11.67
CA LEU A 188 24.46 15.84 -11.31
C LEU A 188 24.94 14.89 -10.21
N ASP A 189 26.19 14.43 -10.30
CA ASP A 189 26.80 13.56 -9.30
C ASP A 189 27.02 14.27 -7.95
N GLN A 190 27.05 15.60 -7.88
CA GLN A 190 27.01 16.34 -6.60
C GLN A 190 25.72 16.14 -5.83
N PHE A 191 24.60 15.94 -6.53
CA PHE A 191 23.31 15.67 -5.89
C PHE A 191 23.11 14.17 -5.63
N LEU A 192 23.55 13.32 -6.56
CA LEU A 192 23.29 11.88 -6.50
C LEU A 192 24.38 11.08 -5.75
N ALA A 193 25.60 11.61 -5.66
CA ALA A 193 26.81 10.87 -5.30
C ALA A 193 27.07 9.63 -6.18
N GLY A 194 26.64 9.70 -7.44
CA GLY A 194 26.50 8.57 -8.37
C GLY A 194 25.21 7.76 -8.14
N LEU A 195 24.82 6.93 -9.10
CA LEU A 195 23.66 6.05 -9.00
C LEU A 195 23.95 4.93 -7.97
N GLN A 196 23.27 4.99 -6.83
CA GLN A 196 23.54 4.10 -5.70
C GLN A 196 23.05 2.67 -5.97
N ARG A 197 23.79 1.68 -5.46
CA ARG A 197 23.37 0.29 -5.49
C ARG A 197 22.06 0.10 -4.71
N SER A 198 21.23 -0.83 -5.18
CA SER A 198 19.91 -1.12 -4.64
C SER A 198 18.85 -0.02 -4.81
N ASP A 199 19.17 1.12 -5.43
CA ASP A 199 18.21 2.19 -5.68
C ASP A 199 17.48 2.00 -7.01
N LEU A 200 16.19 2.36 -7.00
CA LEU A 200 15.37 2.54 -8.18
C LEU A 200 15.32 4.04 -8.50
N VAL A 201 15.86 4.39 -9.67
CA VAL A 201 15.93 5.76 -10.18
C VAL A 201 14.95 5.90 -11.33
N ILE A 202 13.95 6.77 -11.18
CA ILE A 202 13.00 7.08 -12.26
C ILE A 202 13.45 8.34 -12.98
N LEU A 203 13.63 8.25 -14.30
CA LEU A 203 13.87 9.40 -15.17
C LEU A 203 12.65 9.62 -16.07
N ALA A 204 11.94 10.72 -15.87
CA ALA A 204 10.68 10.99 -16.53
C ALA A 204 10.71 12.25 -17.40
N ALA A 205 10.17 12.16 -18.62
CA ALA A 205 10.07 13.31 -19.51
C ALA A 205 8.90 13.19 -20.49
N ARG A 206 8.55 14.29 -21.16
CA ARG A 206 7.64 14.26 -22.31
C ARG A 206 8.34 13.60 -23.51
N PRO A 207 7.58 13.08 -24.50
CA PRO A 207 8.14 12.61 -25.76
C PRO A 207 9.06 13.67 -26.40
N SER A 208 10.13 13.21 -27.03
CA SER A 208 11.11 14.04 -27.75
C SER A 208 11.94 15.02 -26.92
N VAL A 209 11.90 14.96 -25.58
CA VAL A 209 12.72 15.82 -24.71
C VAL A 209 14.15 15.28 -24.50
N GLY A 210 14.38 13.98 -24.73
CA GLY A 210 15.70 13.34 -24.63
C GLY A 210 15.86 12.29 -23.51
N LYS A 211 14.78 11.69 -23.02
CA LYS A 211 14.81 10.66 -21.95
C LYS A 211 15.83 9.53 -22.23
N THR A 212 15.75 8.94 -23.42
CA THR A 212 16.60 7.83 -23.86
C THR A 212 18.04 8.28 -24.07
N SER A 213 18.26 9.47 -24.64
CA SER A 213 19.59 10.03 -24.85
C SER A 213 20.35 10.19 -23.54
N LEU A 214 19.73 10.76 -22.50
CA LEU A 214 20.38 10.94 -21.20
C LEU A 214 20.70 9.59 -20.54
N ALA A 215 19.80 8.60 -20.66
CA ALA A 215 20.02 7.26 -20.15
C ALA A 215 21.18 6.54 -20.85
N LEU A 216 21.29 6.68 -22.18
CA LEU A 216 22.41 6.15 -22.95
C LEU A 216 23.73 6.84 -22.61
N ASP A 217 23.73 8.15 -22.31
CA ASP A 217 24.95 8.82 -21.86
C ASP A 217 25.43 8.30 -20.50
N PHE A 218 24.51 8.02 -19.56
CA PHE A 218 24.88 7.37 -18.29
C PHE A 218 25.44 5.96 -18.53
N ALA A 219 24.78 5.16 -19.35
CA ALA A 219 25.21 3.80 -19.68
C ALA A 219 26.59 3.79 -20.37
N ARG A 220 26.80 4.67 -21.35
CA ARG A 220 28.06 4.83 -22.06
C ARG A 220 29.18 5.27 -21.13
N HIS A 221 28.94 6.25 -20.26
CA HIS A 221 29.97 6.69 -19.30
C HIS A 221 30.36 5.57 -18.33
N ALA A 222 29.38 4.81 -17.82
CA ALA A 222 29.63 3.68 -16.94
C ALA A 222 30.41 2.55 -17.64
N ALA A 223 30.03 2.18 -18.87
CA ALA A 223 30.62 1.06 -19.59
C ALA A 223 31.95 1.40 -20.27
N VAL A 224 32.05 2.53 -20.98
CA VAL A 224 33.27 2.92 -21.68
C VAL A 224 34.29 3.51 -20.71
N GLY A 225 33.85 4.44 -19.85
CA GLY A 225 34.74 5.21 -18.97
C GLY A 225 35.14 4.47 -17.69
N LYS A 226 34.23 3.66 -17.11
CA LYS A 226 34.49 2.91 -15.86
C LYS A 226 34.57 1.40 -16.04
N LYS A 227 34.36 0.88 -17.26
CA LYS A 227 34.35 -0.55 -17.58
C LYS A 227 33.39 -1.35 -16.69
N LEU A 228 32.27 -0.74 -16.30
CA LEU A 228 31.21 -1.39 -15.52
C LEU A 228 30.19 -2.04 -16.46
N PRO A 229 29.82 -3.32 -16.26
CA PRO A 229 28.81 -3.97 -17.08
C PRO A 229 27.42 -3.33 -16.96
N VAL A 230 26.80 -3.03 -18.10
CA VAL A 230 25.47 -2.38 -18.18
C VAL A 230 24.51 -3.23 -18.99
N GLY A 231 23.35 -3.54 -18.40
CA GLY A 231 22.23 -4.18 -19.09
C GLY A 231 21.18 -3.15 -19.50
N ILE A 232 20.81 -3.11 -20.79
CA ILE A 232 19.82 -2.20 -21.35
C ILE A 232 18.65 -3.00 -21.90
N PHE A 233 17.46 -2.79 -21.33
CA PHE A 233 16.20 -3.35 -21.81
C PHE A 233 15.45 -2.26 -22.57
N SER A 234 15.38 -2.40 -23.90
CA SER A 234 14.78 -1.44 -24.81
C SER A 234 13.45 -1.95 -25.34
N LEU A 235 12.36 -1.38 -24.85
CA LEU A 235 11.00 -1.78 -25.18
C LEU A 235 10.42 -0.91 -26.32
N GLU A 236 10.97 0.29 -26.54
CA GLU A 236 10.50 1.23 -27.56
C GLU A 236 11.35 1.20 -28.85
N MET A 237 12.68 1.07 -28.71
CA MET A 237 13.63 1.17 -29.82
C MET A 237 14.32 -0.15 -30.10
N SER A 238 14.71 -0.40 -31.36
CA SER A 238 15.51 -1.58 -31.70
C SER A 238 16.95 -1.43 -31.22
N LYS A 239 17.66 -2.54 -31.04
CA LYS A 239 19.08 -2.53 -30.67
C LYS A 239 19.94 -1.75 -31.66
N GLU A 240 19.66 -1.82 -32.97
CA GLU A 240 20.40 -1.09 -33.99
C GLU A 240 20.27 0.43 -33.80
N GLN A 241 19.07 0.91 -33.50
CA GLN A 241 18.84 2.34 -33.27
C GLN A 241 19.53 2.86 -32.02
N LEU A 242 19.66 2.03 -30.97
CA LEU A 242 20.42 2.38 -29.78
C LEU A 242 21.92 2.39 -30.04
N VAL A 243 22.44 1.40 -30.77
CA VAL A 243 23.86 1.32 -31.15
C VAL A 243 24.26 2.50 -32.03
N ASP A 244 23.43 2.90 -32.99
CA ASP A 244 23.65 4.09 -33.82
C ASP A 244 23.84 5.34 -32.95
N ARG A 245 22.99 5.51 -31.92
CA ARG A 245 23.10 6.65 -30.99
C ARG A 245 24.36 6.57 -30.13
N LEU A 246 24.77 5.38 -29.69
CA LEU A 246 26.01 5.19 -28.93
C LEU A 246 27.23 5.53 -29.79
N ILE A 247 27.31 5.04 -31.02
CA ILE A 247 28.39 5.36 -31.97
C ILE A 247 28.42 6.86 -32.25
N CYS A 248 27.27 7.45 -32.54
CA CYS A 248 27.14 8.89 -32.80
C CYS A 248 27.63 9.75 -31.62
N SER A 249 27.22 9.41 -30.40
CA SER A 249 27.61 10.12 -29.18
C SER A 249 29.10 9.95 -28.85
N GLU A 250 29.67 8.76 -29.10
CA GLU A 250 31.09 8.46 -28.87
C GLU A 250 32.01 9.05 -29.94
N ALA A 251 31.65 8.89 -31.22
CA ALA A 251 32.39 9.44 -32.36
C ALA A 251 32.25 10.97 -32.46
N ASN A 252 31.24 11.56 -31.81
CA ASN A 252 30.90 12.99 -31.88
C ASN A 252 30.50 13.44 -33.31
N VAL A 253 29.88 12.54 -34.08
CA VAL A 253 29.43 12.74 -35.48
C VAL A 253 27.93 12.99 -35.51
N ASP A 254 27.42 13.69 -36.52
CA ASP A 254 25.97 13.93 -36.69
C ASP A 254 25.21 12.63 -37.03
N LEU A 255 24.11 12.37 -36.31
CA LEU A 255 23.33 11.13 -36.44
C LEU A 255 22.68 11.00 -37.82
N TRP A 256 22.20 12.11 -38.39
CA TRP A 256 21.55 12.10 -39.70
C TRP A 256 22.55 11.84 -40.81
N ARG A 257 23.76 12.41 -40.73
CA ARG A 257 24.85 12.11 -41.67
C ARG A 257 25.23 10.64 -41.64
N MET A 258 25.34 10.07 -40.44
CA MET A 258 25.63 8.64 -40.26
C MET A 258 24.51 7.77 -40.86
N ARG A 259 23.23 8.08 -40.58
CA ARG A 259 22.08 7.34 -41.14
C ARG A 259 21.91 7.49 -42.65
N THR A 260 22.30 8.62 -43.23
CA THR A 260 22.17 8.89 -44.67
C THR A 260 23.42 8.54 -45.47
N GLY A 261 24.50 8.09 -44.81
CA GLY A 261 25.78 7.81 -45.44
C GLY A 261 26.50 9.05 -45.99
N ARG A 262 26.07 10.26 -45.59
CA ARG A 262 26.67 11.54 -46.02
C ARG A 262 27.76 11.98 -45.04
N LEU A 263 28.70 11.09 -44.80
CA LEU A 263 29.84 11.32 -43.93
C LEU A 263 30.83 12.28 -44.61
N SER A 264 31.53 13.08 -43.81
CA SER A 264 32.55 13.98 -44.31
C SER A 264 33.87 13.23 -44.49
N ASP A 265 34.44 13.31 -45.69
CA ASP A 265 35.75 12.75 -46.04
C ASP A 265 36.85 13.83 -46.09
N ARG A 266 36.58 15.01 -45.50
CA ARG A 266 37.53 16.12 -45.52
C ARG A 266 38.68 15.85 -44.54
N PRO A 267 39.95 16.10 -44.90
CA PRO A 267 41.11 15.79 -44.04
C PRO A 267 41.07 16.41 -42.64
N ASP A 268 40.38 17.54 -42.47
CA ASP A 268 40.22 18.31 -41.23
C ASP A 268 38.94 17.96 -40.43
N ALA A 269 38.04 17.18 -41.02
CA ALA A 269 36.75 16.79 -40.43
C ALA A 269 36.30 15.41 -40.93
N ASP A 270 37.22 14.44 -40.96
CA ASP A 270 36.95 13.09 -41.45
C ASP A 270 36.15 12.32 -40.39
N ASP A 271 34.94 11.92 -40.76
CA ASP A 271 34.03 11.20 -39.87
C ASP A 271 34.38 9.70 -39.76
N PHE A 272 35.03 9.11 -40.78
CA PHE A 272 35.32 7.67 -40.81
C PHE A 272 36.31 7.21 -39.72
N PRO A 273 37.48 7.86 -39.52
CA PRO A 273 38.41 7.52 -38.43
C PRO A 273 37.77 7.66 -37.06
N ARG A 274 36.91 8.67 -36.86
CA ARG A 274 36.24 8.94 -35.59
C ARG A 274 35.20 7.87 -35.26
N ILE A 275 34.44 7.44 -36.26
CA ILE A 275 33.51 6.30 -36.14
C ILE A 275 34.32 5.02 -35.85
N GLY A 276 35.42 4.78 -36.57
CA GLY A 276 36.28 3.63 -36.34
C GLY A 276 36.82 3.56 -34.91
N HIS A 277 37.32 4.67 -34.36
CA HIS A 277 37.75 4.75 -32.97
C HIS A 277 36.61 4.49 -31.98
N ALA A 278 35.42 5.06 -32.22
CA ALA A 278 34.25 4.83 -31.39
C ALA A 278 33.79 3.36 -31.40
N MET A 279 33.82 2.71 -32.57
CA MET A 279 33.51 1.28 -32.69
C MET A 279 34.50 0.42 -31.90
N GLY A 280 35.79 0.76 -31.94
CA GLY A 280 36.81 0.09 -31.11
C GLY A 280 36.52 0.23 -29.61
N ALA A 281 36.27 1.45 -29.14
CA ALA A 281 35.95 1.70 -27.73
C ALA A 281 34.67 1.00 -27.26
N LEU A 282 33.62 1.00 -28.09
CA LEU A 282 32.35 0.34 -27.79
C LEU A 282 32.45 -1.20 -27.86
N SER A 283 33.29 -1.75 -28.74
CA SER A 283 33.52 -3.20 -28.83
C SER A 283 34.15 -3.77 -27.55
N GLU A 284 34.92 -2.97 -26.82
CA GLU A 284 35.50 -3.35 -25.53
C GLU A 284 34.62 -2.96 -24.33
N ALA A 285 33.49 -2.30 -24.55
CA ALA A 285 32.62 -1.85 -23.48
C ALA A 285 31.63 -2.97 -23.10
N PRO A 286 31.45 -3.30 -21.82
CA PRO A 286 30.54 -4.36 -21.38
C PRO A 286 29.07 -3.88 -21.40
N ILE A 287 28.52 -3.59 -22.58
CA ILE A 287 27.13 -3.19 -22.78
C ILE A 287 26.33 -4.35 -23.37
N PHE A 288 25.23 -4.72 -22.73
CA PHE A 288 24.35 -5.81 -23.14
C PHE A 288 22.96 -5.26 -23.41
N ILE A 289 22.42 -5.49 -24.61
CA ILE A 289 21.13 -4.91 -25.05
C ILE A 289 20.12 -6.04 -25.30
N ASP A 290 18.92 -5.85 -24.78
CA ASP A 290 17.75 -6.68 -25.07
C ASP A 290 16.62 -5.80 -25.62
N ASP A 291 16.16 -6.08 -26.84
CA ASP A 291 15.11 -5.33 -27.54
C ASP A 291 13.81 -6.13 -27.74
N SER A 292 13.54 -7.10 -26.85
CA SER A 292 12.32 -7.91 -26.88
C SER A 292 11.07 -7.04 -26.69
N ALA A 293 10.11 -7.12 -27.62
CA ALA A 293 8.96 -6.19 -27.72
C ALA A 293 7.90 -6.30 -26.60
N MET A 294 7.86 -7.39 -25.83
CA MET A 294 6.90 -7.61 -24.73
C MET A 294 7.57 -8.30 -23.55
N THR A 295 8.31 -7.53 -22.74
CA THR A 295 9.04 -8.07 -21.58
C THR A 295 8.33 -7.70 -20.28
N ASN A 296 7.99 -8.72 -19.49
CA ASN A 296 7.47 -8.56 -18.14
C ASN A 296 8.63 -8.43 -17.11
N VAL A 297 8.31 -8.06 -15.87
CA VAL A 297 9.31 -7.89 -14.79
C VAL A 297 10.11 -9.19 -14.53
N MET A 298 9.47 -10.35 -14.65
CA MET A 298 10.11 -11.64 -14.40
C MET A 298 11.18 -11.96 -15.44
N GLU A 299 10.91 -11.70 -16.72
CA GLU A 299 11.90 -11.87 -17.79
C GLU A 299 13.10 -10.93 -17.61
N ILE A 300 12.86 -9.65 -17.27
CA ILE A 300 13.95 -8.72 -16.93
C ILE A 300 14.77 -9.29 -15.77
N ARG A 301 14.11 -9.78 -14.71
CA ARG A 301 14.77 -10.37 -13.55
C ARG A 301 15.63 -11.57 -13.94
N THR A 302 15.11 -12.51 -14.73
CA THR A 302 15.85 -13.71 -15.15
C THR A 302 17.06 -13.37 -16.01
N LYS A 303 16.90 -12.47 -16.98
CA LYS A 303 18.01 -12.00 -17.83
C LYS A 303 19.06 -11.23 -17.03
N ALA A 304 18.63 -10.33 -16.15
CA ALA A 304 19.53 -9.58 -15.28
C ALA A 304 20.29 -10.48 -14.29
N ARG A 305 19.65 -11.52 -13.74
CA ARG A 305 20.31 -12.55 -12.91
C ARG A 305 21.40 -13.28 -13.68
N ARG A 306 21.10 -13.76 -14.88
CA ARG A 306 22.11 -14.42 -15.74
C ARG A 306 23.30 -13.49 -16.00
N LEU A 307 23.02 -12.25 -16.38
CA LEU A 307 24.05 -11.25 -16.65
C LEU A 307 24.91 -10.92 -15.42
N GLN A 308 24.30 -10.84 -14.23
CA GLN A 308 25.00 -10.66 -12.96
C GLN A 308 25.96 -11.82 -12.65
N MET A 309 25.55 -13.07 -12.93
CA MET A 309 26.36 -14.26 -12.68
C MET A 309 27.53 -14.38 -13.66
N GLU A 310 27.31 -14.09 -14.94
CA GLU A 310 28.33 -14.26 -15.99
C GLU A 310 29.34 -13.12 -16.02
N HIS A 311 28.90 -11.88 -15.81
CA HIS A 311 29.71 -10.68 -16.08
C HIS A 311 29.83 -9.70 -14.91
N GLY A 312 29.02 -9.82 -13.85
CA GLY A 312 29.04 -8.89 -12.72
C GLY A 312 28.37 -7.54 -13.04
N LEU A 313 27.04 -7.49 -12.95
CA LEU A 313 26.23 -6.37 -13.40
C LEU A 313 26.43 -5.11 -12.53
N GLY A 314 26.58 -3.95 -13.18
CA GLY A 314 26.83 -2.66 -12.53
C GLY A 314 25.69 -1.66 -12.64
N LEU A 315 24.89 -1.70 -13.71
CA LEU A 315 23.73 -0.82 -13.93
C LEU A 315 22.70 -1.53 -14.81
N ILE A 316 21.42 -1.34 -14.51
CA ILE A 316 20.30 -1.75 -15.36
C ILE A 316 19.59 -0.49 -15.87
N VAL A 317 19.31 -0.43 -17.17
CA VAL A 317 18.49 0.61 -17.80
C VAL A 317 17.25 -0.05 -18.42
N VAL A 318 16.07 0.50 -18.16
CA VAL A 318 14.79 0.03 -18.73
C VAL A 318 14.08 1.19 -19.44
N ASP A 319 13.94 1.10 -20.77
CA ASP A 319 13.33 2.14 -21.62
C ASP A 319 12.08 1.60 -22.34
N TYR A 320 10.85 1.87 -21.92
CA TYR A 320 10.39 2.62 -20.76
C TYR A 320 9.23 1.88 -20.08
N LEU A 321 8.97 2.22 -18.81
CA LEU A 321 8.07 1.47 -17.91
C LEU A 321 6.69 1.18 -18.49
N GLN A 322 6.11 2.14 -19.22
CA GLN A 322 4.78 2.02 -19.80
C GLN A 322 4.73 1.21 -21.11
N LEU A 323 5.69 0.33 -21.36
CA LEU A 323 5.55 -0.75 -22.36
C LEU A 323 5.67 -2.15 -21.74
N MET A 324 5.96 -2.24 -20.44
CA MET A 324 5.98 -3.52 -19.74
C MET A 324 4.55 -4.01 -19.46
N GLU A 325 4.38 -5.33 -19.49
CA GLU A 325 3.16 -6.03 -19.09
C GLU A 325 3.28 -6.53 -17.64
N GLY A 326 2.20 -6.36 -16.87
CA GLY A 326 2.05 -6.95 -15.53
C GLY A 326 1.84 -8.47 -15.58
N ALA A 327 2.12 -9.17 -14.48
CA ALA A 327 1.95 -10.64 -14.40
C ALA A 327 0.47 -11.07 -14.43
N SER A 328 -0.46 -10.13 -14.21
CA SER A 328 -1.90 -10.36 -14.28
C SER A 328 -2.54 -9.39 -15.28
N ARG A 329 -3.57 -9.83 -16.03
CA ARG A 329 -4.44 -8.95 -16.82
C ARG A 329 -5.24 -8.04 -15.86
N SER A 330 -4.59 -6.99 -15.35
CA SER A 330 -5.22 -5.92 -14.58
C SER A 330 -5.88 -4.93 -15.54
N GLU A 331 -7.15 -4.57 -15.30
CA GLU A 331 -7.86 -3.56 -16.11
C GLU A 331 -7.34 -2.12 -15.85
N SER A 332 -6.57 -1.90 -14.76
CA SER A 332 -5.98 -0.60 -14.44
C SER A 332 -4.49 -0.55 -14.78
N ARG A 333 -4.14 0.27 -15.78
CA ARG A 333 -2.75 0.58 -16.17
C ARG A 333 -1.92 1.15 -15.02
N VAL A 334 -2.57 1.82 -14.10
CA VAL A 334 -1.95 2.54 -12.99
C VAL A 334 -1.53 1.54 -11.89
N LEU A 335 -2.34 0.51 -11.63
CA LEU A 335 -1.93 -0.63 -10.81
C LEU A 335 -0.79 -1.42 -11.43
N GLU A 336 -0.84 -1.64 -12.73
CA GLU A 336 0.20 -2.35 -13.48
C GLU A 336 1.55 -1.64 -13.37
N VAL A 337 1.58 -0.32 -13.56
CA VAL A 337 2.80 0.50 -13.36
C VAL A 337 3.30 0.43 -11.92
N ALA A 338 2.41 0.36 -10.92
CA ALA A 338 2.79 0.20 -9.52
C ALA A 338 3.45 -1.16 -9.25
N GLU A 339 2.86 -2.24 -9.78
CA GLU A 339 3.41 -3.59 -9.71
C GLU A 339 4.79 -3.67 -10.38
N ILE A 340 4.92 -3.09 -11.58
CA ILE A 340 6.19 -3.00 -12.32
C ILE A 340 7.25 -2.26 -11.50
N THR A 341 6.91 -1.08 -10.97
CA THR A 341 7.84 -0.25 -10.18
C THR A 341 8.33 -0.99 -8.93
N ARG A 342 7.42 -1.66 -8.21
CA ARG A 342 7.77 -2.49 -7.04
C ARG A 342 8.65 -3.67 -7.44
N GLY A 343 8.31 -4.33 -8.55
CA GLY A 343 9.07 -5.43 -9.12
C GLY A 343 10.51 -5.04 -9.45
N LEU A 344 10.71 -3.89 -10.10
CA LEU A 344 12.03 -3.34 -10.42
C LEU A 344 12.81 -2.93 -9.16
N LYS A 345 12.15 -2.35 -8.14
CA LYS A 345 12.80 -2.10 -6.85
C LYS A 345 13.25 -3.39 -6.17
N GLY A 346 12.46 -4.45 -6.32
CA GLY A 346 12.85 -5.81 -5.91
C GLY A 346 14.14 -6.26 -6.58
N ILE A 347 14.23 -6.14 -7.91
CA ILE A 347 15.43 -6.49 -8.69
C ILE A 347 16.64 -5.67 -8.24
N ALA A 348 16.49 -4.35 -8.06
CA ALA A 348 17.57 -3.47 -7.61
C ALA A 348 18.17 -3.95 -6.28
N ARG A 349 17.32 -4.27 -5.30
CA ARG A 349 17.73 -4.76 -3.98
C ARG A 349 18.35 -6.15 -4.04
N GLU A 350 17.74 -7.05 -4.80
CA GLU A 350 18.16 -8.43 -4.92
C GLU A 350 19.55 -8.54 -5.54
N LEU A 351 19.77 -7.84 -6.66
CA LEU A 351 21.04 -7.88 -7.39
C LEU A 351 22.08 -6.90 -6.85
N ASN A 352 21.70 -6.03 -5.91
CA ASN A 352 22.56 -4.97 -5.38
C ASN A 352 23.11 -4.03 -6.48
N VAL A 353 22.26 -3.67 -7.45
CA VAL A 353 22.59 -2.78 -8.58
C VAL A 353 21.61 -1.61 -8.67
N PRO A 354 22.04 -0.43 -9.15
CA PRO A 354 21.11 0.64 -9.52
C PRO A 354 20.24 0.21 -10.72
N VAL A 355 18.95 0.50 -10.64
CA VAL A 355 18.01 0.34 -11.76
C VAL A 355 17.51 1.72 -12.19
N LEU A 356 17.85 2.12 -13.41
CA LEU A 356 17.37 3.33 -14.07
C LEU A 356 16.16 2.99 -14.93
N ALA A 357 14.98 3.41 -14.51
CA ALA A 357 13.72 3.19 -15.20
C ALA A 357 13.23 4.48 -15.88
N LEU A 358 13.05 4.44 -17.19
CA LEU A 358 12.51 5.58 -17.94
C LEU A 358 10.99 5.59 -17.85
N SER A 359 10.41 6.78 -17.71
CA SER A 359 8.96 6.96 -17.64
C SER A 359 8.50 8.08 -18.57
N GLN A 360 7.46 7.81 -19.35
CA GLN A 360 6.87 8.82 -20.20
C GLN A 360 5.80 9.63 -19.45
N LEU A 361 5.83 10.96 -19.57
CA LEU A 361 4.84 11.84 -18.96
C LEU A 361 3.65 12.11 -19.88
N SER A 362 2.46 12.21 -19.28
CA SER A 362 1.22 12.58 -19.99
C SER A 362 1.23 14.04 -20.46
N ARG A 363 0.26 14.41 -21.31
CA ARG A 363 0.10 15.80 -21.81
C ARG A 363 -0.31 16.80 -20.72
N ALA A 364 -0.71 16.33 -19.53
CA ALA A 364 -1.14 17.19 -18.43
C ALA A 364 -0.07 18.20 -17.99
N VAL A 365 1.21 17.89 -18.21
CA VAL A 365 2.34 18.80 -17.93
C VAL A 365 2.19 20.14 -18.68
N GLU A 366 1.69 20.10 -19.93
CA GLU A 366 1.53 21.27 -20.82
C GLU A 366 0.53 22.31 -20.27
N MET A 367 -0.30 21.94 -19.29
CA MET A 367 -1.24 22.86 -18.65
C MET A 367 -0.55 23.85 -17.68
N ASN A 368 0.69 23.58 -17.27
CA ASN A 368 1.48 24.51 -16.46
C ASN A 368 2.20 25.52 -17.35
N LYS A 369 2.43 26.73 -16.82
CA LYS A 369 3.24 27.76 -17.46
C LYS A 369 4.31 28.24 -16.47
N PRO A 370 5.61 27.97 -16.71
CA PRO A 370 6.17 27.07 -17.74
C PRO A 370 5.79 25.60 -17.53
N ALA A 371 5.89 24.76 -18.57
CA ALA A 371 5.48 23.35 -18.54
C ALA A 371 6.52 22.44 -17.85
N ILE A 372 7.01 22.85 -16.69
CA ILE A 372 7.99 22.09 -15.90
C ILE A 372 7.30 20.89 -15.24
N PRO A 373 7.80 19.65 -15.45
CA PRO A 373 7.27 18.48 -14.80
C PRO A 373 7.37 18.54 -13.26
N LYS A 374 6.41 17.90 -12.58
CA LYS A 374 6.32 17.81 -11.12
C LYS A 374 6.04 16.36 -10.76
N LEU A 375 6.26 15.98 -9.51
CA LEU A 375 5.90 14.64 -9.01
C LEU A 375 4.43 14.30 -9.28
N SER A 376 3.56 15.30 -9.21
CA SER A 376 2.14 15.19 -9.58
C SER A 376 1.86 14.79 -11.04
N HIS A 377 2.85 14.83 -11.92
CA HIS A 377 2.71 14.42 -13.33
C HIS A 377 3.21 12.99 -13.60
N LEU A 378 4.10 12.46 -12.75
CA LEU A 378 4.30 11.01 -12.63
C LEU A 378 3.08 10.35 -11.97
N ARG A 379 2.39 11.13 -11.13
CA ARG A 379 1.08 10.79 -10.58
C ARG A 379 0.00 10.91 -11.66
N GLU A 380 -0.25 9.80 -12.35
CA GLU A 380 -1.62 9.51 -12.81
C GLU A 380 -2.51 9.04 -11.63
N SER A 381 -2.16 9.38 -10.38
CA SER A 381 -2.87 8.94 -9.19
C SER A 381 -3.93 9.94 -8.70
N GLY A 382 -4.96 9.35 -8.10
CA GLY A 382 -6.08 10.00 -7.46
C GLY A 382 -5.73 11.05 -6.42
N CYS A 383 -6.60 12.03 -6.27
CA CYS A 383 -6.60 12.94 -5.13
C CYS A 383 -8.02 13.11 -4.59
N LEU A 384 -8.13 13.45 -3.31
CA LEU A 384 -9.39 13.68 -2.60
C LEU A 384 -9.63 15.18 -2.42
N ALA A 385 -10.89 15.60 -2.33
CA ALA A 385 -11.23 16.98 -2.03
C ALA A 385 -10.88 17.34 -0.57
N GLY A 386 -10.64 18.63 -0.31
CA GLY A 386 -10.10 19.09 0.98
C GLY A 386 -10.96 18.81 2.20
N GLU A 387 -12.29 18.77 2.04
CA GLU A 387 -13.26 18.48 3.10
C GLU A 387 -13.45 16.99 3.40
N THR A 388 -12.76 16.11 2.67
CA THR A 388 -12.83 14.67 2.91
C THR A 388 -12.36 14.36 4.33
N ILE A 389 -13.20 13.66 5.08
CA ILE A 389 -13.02 13.34 6.49
C ILE A 389 -12.26 12.03 6.64
N ILE A 390 -11.22 12.06 7.45
CA ILE A 390 -10.42 10.92 7.89
C ILE A 390 -10.58 10.82 9.41
N ILE A 391 -10.91 9.62 9.88
CA ILE A 391 -11.07 9.35 11.31
C ILE A 391 -9.73 8.91 11.86
N ARG A 392 -9.26 9.59 12.92
CA ARG A 392 -8.12 9.14 13.69
C ARG A 392 -8.45 7.83 14.39
N ALA A 393 -7.72 6.77 14.09
CA ALA A 393 -7.98 5.44 14.64
C ALA A 393 -7.62 5.31 16.13
N ASP A 394 -6.79 6.19 16.66
CA ASP A 394 -6.41 6.21 18.07
C ASP A 394 -7.42 6.91 18.98
N THR A 395 -8.15 7.90 18.47
CA THR A 395 -8.99 8.80 19.28
C THR A 395 -10.43 8.88 18.79
N GLY A 396 -10.73 8.41 17.58
CA GLY A 396 -12.03 8.55 16.92
C GLY A 396 -12.32 9.95 16.37
N VAL A 397 -11.43 10.93 16.58
CA VAL A 397 -11.67 12.32 16.16
C VAL A 397 -11.71 12.42 14.63
N PRO A 398 -12.78 13.02 14.05
CA PRO A 398 -12.83 13.31 12.62
C PRO A 398 -11.96 14.52 12.27
N MET A 399 -11.22 14.42 11.17
CA MET A 399 -10.36 15.48 10.66
C MET A 399 -10.45 15.57 9.14
N THR A 400 -10.44 16.77 8.59
CA THR A 400 -10.40 16.94 7.13
C THR A 400 -8.99 16.64 6.60
N ILE A 401 -8.88 16.13 5.38
CA ILE A 401 -7.59 15.91 4.73
C ILE A 401 -6.83 17.23 4.52
N ARG A 402 -7.55 18.35 4.36
CA ARG A 402 -6.98 19.70 4.36
C ARG A 402 -6.31 20.06 5.68
N GLU A 403 -7.02 19.93 6.81
CA GLU A 403 -6.46 20.20 8.14
C GLU A 403 -5.25 19.31 8.45
N LEU A 404 -5.22 18.09 7.90
CA LEU A 404 -4.09 17.19 8.00
C LEU A 404 -2.89 17.65 7.16
N ALA A 405 -3.12 18.19 5.96
CA ALA A 405 -2.08 18.72 5.09
C ALA A 405 -1.48 20.03 5.60
N GLU A 406 -2.30 20.90 6.20
CA GLU A 406 -1.93 22.26 6.65
C GLU A 406 -1.24 22.27 8.02
N ARG A 407 -1.00 21.11 8.64
CA ARG A 407 -0.34 21.04 9.96
C ARG A 407 1.11 21.52 9.90
N PRO A 408 1.58 22.26 10.92
CA PRO A 408 2.97 22.69 11.01
C PRO A 408 3.97 21.53 11.06
N GLN A 409 3.56 20.39 11.66
CA GLN A 409 4.39 19.19 11.80
C GLN A 409 3.61 17.96 11.30
N GLN A 410 4.20 17.24 10.36
CA GLN A 410 3.65 16.03 9.73
C GLN A 410 4.06 14.76 10.50
N HIS A 411 3.74 14.70 11.81
CA HIS A 411 3.95 13.47 12.58
C HIS A 411 2.98 12.38 12.12
N PRO A 412 3.39 11.08 12.14
CA PRO A 412 2.50 10.00 11.74
C PRO A 412 1.22 9.93 12.59
N ILE A 413 0.08 9.74 11.93
CA ILE A 413 -1.24 9.69 12.57
C ILE A 413 -1.85 8.31 12.35
N PRO A 414 -2.34 7.62 13.40
CA PRO A 414 -3.04 6.36 13.23
C PRO A 414 -4.35 6.56 12.45
N VAL A 415 -4.51 5.83 11.35
CA VAL A 415 -5.74 5.81 10.53
C VAL A 415 -6.17 4.37 10.29
N PHE A 416 -7.46 4.19 9.95
CA PHE A 416 -7.96 2.90 9.51
C PHE A 416 -7.59 2.65 8.05
N ALA A 417 -7.17 1.43 7.75
CA ALA A 417 -6.83 0.93 6.43
C ALA A 417 -7.31 -0.51 6.28
N LEU A 418 -7.23 -1.06 5.08
CA LEU A 418 -7.61 -2.42 4.74
C LEU A 418 -6.35 -3.25 4.44
N ASP A 419 -6.22 -4.44 5.04
CA ASP A 419 -5.16 -5.38 4.70
C ASP A 419 -5.54 -6.29 3.50
N ASP A 420 -4.61 -7.14 3.08
CA ASP A 420 -4.80 -8.05 1.95
C ASP A 420 -5.84 -9.16 2.22
N GLN A 421 -6.22 -9.36 3.49
CA GLN A 421 -7.23 -10.30 3.95
C GLN A 421 -8.60 -9.64 4.14
N TRP A 422 -8.76 -8.38 3.73
CA TRP A 422 -10.01 -7.61 3.82
C TRP A 422 -10.44 -7.30 5.26
N ASN A 423 -9.49 -7.23 6.20
CA ASN A 423 -9.73 -6.79 7.57
C ASN A 423 -9.35 -5.32 7.72
N VAL A 424 -10.09 -4.63 8.59
CA VAL A 424 -9.77 -3.24 8.93
C VAL A 424 -8.63 -3.23 9.95
N VAL A 425 -7.50 -2.64 9.58
CA VAL A 425 -6.29 -2.53 10.39
C VAL A 425 -5.94 -1.07 10.66
N ILE A 426 -5.19 -0.82 11.73
CA ILE A 426 -4.66 0.51 12.03
C ILE A 426 -3.26 0.64 11.41
N ARG A 427 -3.04 1.73 10.68
CA ARG A 427 -1.75 2.06 10.06
C ARG A 427 -1.39 3.53 10.24
N PRO A 428 -0.09 3.87 10.32
CA PRO A 428 0.34 5.25 10.40
C PRO A 428 0.22 5.94 9.03
N MET A 429 -0.55 7.01 8.96
CA MET A 429 -0.51 7.98 7.89
C MET A 429 0.66 8.94 8.13
N THR A 430 1.71 8.83 7.34
CA THR A 430 2.99 9.51 7.57
C THR A 430 3.07 10.89 6.95
N ARG A 431 2.27 11.17 5.92
CA ARG A 431 2.30 12.45 5.21
C ARG A 431 0.98 12.74 4.54
N VAL A 432 0.53 13.98 4.60
CA VAL A 432 -0.60 14.51 3.83
C VAL A 432 -0.17 15.81 3.15
N PHE A 433 -0.53 16.02 1.89
CA PHE A 433 -0.08 17.20 1.14
C PHE A 433 -1.11 17.64 0.09
N SER A 434 -1.09 18.93 -0.25
CA SER A 434 -1.83 19.47 -1.39
C SER A 434 -1.22 18.96 -2.71
N SER A 435 -2.07 18.50 -3.61
CA SER A 435 -1.74 18.02 -4.95
C SER A 435 -2.18 19.01 -6.04
N GLY A 436 -2.44 20.27 -5.66
CA GLY A 436 -2.85 21.34 -6.56
C GLY A 436 -4.35 21.32 -6.86
N ARG A 437 -4.76 21.97 -7.95
CA ARG A 437 -6.17 22.08 -8.34
C ARG A 437 -6.50 21.08 -9.45
N LYS A 438 -7.50 20.22 -9.24
CA LYS A 438 -7.95 19.23 -10.22
C LYS A 438 -9.48 19.29 -10.37
N ARG A 439 -9.98 18.83 -11.52
CA ARG A 439 -11.41 18.57 -11.68
C ARG A 439 -11.81 17.40 -10.79
N VAL A 440 -12.85 17.61 -10.00
CA VAL A 440 -13.39 16.63 -9.06
C VAL A 440 -14.74 16.10 -9.53
N TYR A 441 -15.09 14.93 -9.03
CA TYR A 441 -16.37 14.27 -9.23
C TYR A 441 -16.92 13.88 -7.87
N GLU A 442 -18.22 14.03 -7.66
CA GLU A 442 -18.91 13.51 -6.49
C GLU A 442 -19.43 12.11 -6.80
N LEU A 443 -18.88 11.12 -6.10
CA LEU A 443 -19.40 9.75 -6.08
C LEU A 443 -20.37 9.63 -4.91
N ARG A 444 -21.55 9.07 -5.20
CA ARG A 444 -22.59 8.78 -4.21
C ARG A 444 -22.94 7.30 -4.23
N LEU A 445 -23.07 6.74 -3.05
CA LEU A 445 -23.40 5.34 -2.83
C LEU A 445 -24.85 5.13 -2.39
N ARG A 446 -25.33 3.90 -2.50
CA ARG A 446 -26.69 3.51 -2.11
C ARG A 446 -26.94 3.69 -0.62
N SER A 447 -25.92 3.54 0.25
CA SER A 447 -26.02 3.90 1.68
C SER A 447 -26.20 5.40 1.93
N GLY A 448 -26.04 6.24 0.91
CA GLY A 448 -26.11 7.70 1.01
C GLY A 448 -24.77 8.36 1.31
N ARG A 449 -23.71 7.58 1.55
CA ARG A 449 -22.33 8.09 1.66
C ARG A 449 -21.87 8.73 0.35
N THR A 450 -21.08 9.79 0.50
CA THR A 450 -20.52 10.54 -0.62
C THR A 450 -19.04 10.82 -0.41
N ILE A 451 -18.30 10.89 -1.52
CA ILE A 451 -16.90 11.32 -1.52
C ILE A 451 -16.62 12.10 -2.80
N ARG A 452 -15.81 13.16 -2.67
CA ARG A 452 -15.33 13.95 -3.80
C ARG A 452 -13.87 13.64 -4.06
N ALA A 453 -13.57 13.29 -5.31
CA ALA A 453 -12.24 12.88 -5.72
C ALA A 453 -11.98 13.23 -7.20
N SER A 454 -10.71 13.25 -7.61
CA SER A 454 -10.36 13.38 -9.03
C SER A 454 -10.76 12.12 -9.82
N GLY A 455 -10.98 12.27 -11.13
CA GLY A 455 -11.43 11.15 -11.99
C GLY A 455 -10.50 9.93 -11.96
N ASN A 456 -9.20 10.16 -11.78
CA ASN A 456 -8.22 9.10 -11.67
C ASN A 456 -8.06 8.52 -10.24
N HIS A 457 -8.98 8.79 -9.32
CA HIS A 457 -8.87 8.28 -7.95
C HIS A 457 -9.30 6.82 -7.83
N PRO A 458 -8.45 5.91 -7.27
CA PRO A 458 -8.80 4.50 -7.16
C PRO A 458 -9.76 4.21 -6.00
N PHE A 459 -10.75 3.37 -6.25
CA PHE A 459 -11.64 2.77 -5.25
C PHE A 459 -11.57 1.24 -5.33
N ARG A 460 -11.68 0.58 -4.18
CA ARG A 460 -11.52 -0.88 -4.10
C ARG A 460 -12.83 -1.57 -4.53
N LYS A 461 -12.80 -2.26 -5.66
CA LYS A 461 -13.75 -3.32 -6.06
C LYS A 461 -13.23 -4.69 -5.58
N LEU A 462 -14.02 -5.74 -5.76
CA LEU A 462 -13.65 -7.11 -5.36
C LEU A 462 -12.43 -7.64 -6.13
N ASP A 463 -12.35 -7.31 -7.41
CA ASP A 463 -11.33 -7.70 -8.38
C ASP A 463 -10.09 -6.79 -8.38
N GLY A 464 -10.17 -5.60 -7.79
CA GLY A 464 -9.03 -4.67 -7.82
C GLY A 464 -9.37 -3.24 -7.46
N TRP A 465 -8.37 -2.37 -7.54
CA TRP A 465 -8.58 -0.91 -7.46
C TRP A 465 -8.91 -0.34 -8.83
N HIS A 466 -10.00 0.40 -8.91
CA HIS A 466 -10.52 0.97 -10.15
C HIS A 466 -10.66 2.48 -10.05
N HIS A 467 -10.34 3.18 -11.13
CA HIS A 467 -10.40 4.64 -11.19
C HIS A 467 -11.84 5.12 -11.23
N LEU A 468 -12.10 6.27 -10.62
CA LEU A 468 -13.42 6.89 -10.58
C LEU A 468 -14.03 7.15 -11.97
N ASP A 469 -13.21 7.44 -12.97
CA ASP A 469 -13.62 7.70 -14.36
C ASP A 469 -13.97 6.43 -15.16
N VAL A 470 -13.56 5.25 -14.69
CA VAL A 470 -13.95 3.94 -15.28
C VAL A 470 -15.14 3.33 -14.54
N LEU A 471 -15.38 3.75 -13.29
CA LEU A 471 -16.52 3.27 -12.51
C LEU A 471 -17.85 3.74 -13.09
N THR A 472 -18.86 2.88 -12.98
CA THR A 472 -20.22 3.14 -13.47
C THR A 472 -21.26 2.93 -12.38
N THR A 473 -22.45 3.49 -12.58
CA THR A 473 -23.60 3.22 -11.69
C THR A 473 -23.91 1.73 -11.68
N GLY A 474 -24.06 1.15 -10.48
CA GLY A 474 -24.27 -0.28 -10.28
C GLY A 474 -23.01 -1.05 -9.87
N ASP A 475 -21.80 -0.50 -10.10
CA ASP A 475 -20.57 -1.05 -9.55
C ASP A 475 -20.60 -1.02 -8.01
N ARG A 476 -19.86 -1.94 -7.39
CA ARG A 476 -19.77 -2.05 -5.92
C ARG A 476 -18.37 -1.81 -5.42
N ILE A 477 -18.22 -0.94 -4.42
CA ILE A 477 -16.94 -0.60 -3.81
C ILE A 477 -16.91 -0.92 -2.32
N ALA A 478 -15.71 -1.05 -1.77
CA ALA A 478 -15.46 -1.48 -0.39
C ALA A 478 -15.66 -0.33 0.62
N LEU A 479 -16.44 -0.61 1.65
CA LEU A 479 -16.64 0.20 2.85
C LEU A 479 -16.37 -0.67 4.09
N PRO A 480 -16.01 -0.12 5.24
CA PRO A 480 -15.95 -0.88 6.48
C PRO A 480 -17.34 -1.24 7.01
N ARG A 481 -17.45 -2.38 7.70
CA ARG A 481 -18.66 -2.81 8.44
C ARG A 481 -18.73 -2.23 9.85
N ALA A 482 -17.57 -1.93 10.43
CA ALA A 482 -17.44 -1.27 11.71
C ALA A 482 -16.11 -0.51 11.77
N LEU A 483 -16.06 0.57 12.54
CA LEU A 483 -14.82 1.30 12.84
C LEU A 483 -14.74 1.53 14.34
N THR A 484 -13.81 0.83 15.00
CA THR A 484 -13.64 0.94 16.45
C THR A 484 -12.27 1.55 16.74
N PRO A 485 -12.20 2.77 17.30
CA PRO A 485 -10.94 3.36 17.72
C PRO A 485 -10.23 2.51 18.77
N SER A 486 -8.89 2.47 18.72
CA SER A 486 -8.08 1.67 19.65
C SER A 486 -8.06 2.25 21.06
N HIS A 487 -8.13 3.58 21.21
CA HIS A 487 -8.25 4.25 22.51
C HIS A 487 -9.46 5.19 22.51
N THR A 488 -10.10 5.30 23.66
CA THR A 488 -11.23 6.21 23.89
C THR A 488 -11.06 6.85 25.25
N SER A 489 -11.30 8.17 25.34
CA SER A 489 -11.05 8.96 26.55
C SER A 489 -12.31 9.25 27.35
N ASN A 490 -13.51 9.03 26.77
CA ASN A 490 -14.80 9.37 27.37
C ASN A 490 -14.79 10.77 28.03
N PRO A 491 -14.54 11.84 27.28
CA PRO A 491 -14.36 13.18 27.85
C PRO A 491 -15.67 13.77 28.43
N MET A 492 -16.80 13.09 28.26
CA MET A 492 -18.12 13.52 28.73
C MET A 492 -18.76 12.42 29.56
N THR A 493 -19.41 12.81 30.65
CA THR A 493 -20.21 11.92 31.48
C THR A 493 -21.53 11.54 30.79
N ARG A 494 -22.17 10.47 31.26
CA ARG A 494 -23.48 10.02 30.74
C ARG A 494 -24.56 11.10 30.81
N ASP A 495 -24.62 11.85 31.91
CA ASP A 495 -25.56 12.97 32.08
C ASP A 495 -25.28 14.10 31.06
N GLU A 496 -24.02 14.44 30.83
CA GLU A 496 -23.64 15.44 29.82
C GLU A 496 -24.00 15.00 28.40
N LEU A 497 -23.78 13.72 28.07
CA LEU A 497 -24.17 13.15 26.78
C LEU A 497 -25.70 13.17 26.59
N ALA A 498 -26.46 12.83 27.64
CA ALA A 498 -27.92 12.85 27.62
C ALA A 498 -28.46 14.27 27.41
N LEU A 499 -27.94 15.26 28.15
CA LEU A 499 -28.34 16.66 27.98
C LEU A 499 -27.94 17.19 26.60
N LEU A 500 -26.73 16.90 26.14
CA LEU A 500 -26.25 17.31 24.83
C LEU A 500 -27.17 16.78 23.72
N ALA A 501 -27.52 15.49 23.77
CA ALA A 501 -28.38 14.86 22.79
C ALA A 501 -29.76 15.52 22.71
N HIS A 502 -30.39 15.77 23.86
CA HIS A 502 -31.68 16.48 23.93
C HIS A 502 -31.61 17.91 23.42
N LEU A 503 -30.54 18.64 23.74
CA LEU A 503 -30.36 20.02 23.26
C LEU A 503 -30.00 20.08 21.76
N LEU A 504 -29.27 19.10 21.24
CA LEU A 504 -28.97 18.98 19.81
C LEU A 504 -30.20 18.61 19.00
N GLY A 505 -31.13 17.81 19.52
CA GLY A 505 -32.41 17.53 18.86
C GLY A 505 -33.39 18.70 18.99
N ASP A 506 -34.18 18.67 20.08
CA ASP A 506 -35.32 19.56 20.31
C ASP A 506 -34.98 20.82 21.14
N GLY A 507 -33.69 21.07 21.41
CA GLY A 507 -33.24 22.27 22.10
C GLY A 507 -33.06 23.49 21.20
N CYS A 508 -33.27 24.66 21.79
CA CYS A 508 -32.86 25.96 21.24
C CYS A 508 -31.78 26.58 22.13
N VAL A 509 -30.60 26.81 21.54
CA VAL A 509 -29.42 27.45 22.16
C VAL A 509 -28.95 28.68 21.37
N LEU A 510 -29.84 29.27 20.55
CA LEU A 510 -29.48 30.39 19.68
C LEU A 510 -29.14 31.66 20.47
N PRO A 511 -28.25 32.53 19.94
CA PRO A 511 -27.96 33.80 20.58
C PRO A 511 -29.23 34.65 20.72
N ARG A 512 -29.35 35.38 21.85
CA ARG A 512 -30.47 36.27 22.15
C ARG A 512 -31.85 35.59 22.24
N GLN A 513 -31.89 34.26 22.36
CA GLN A 513 -33.11 33.53 22.69
C GLN A 513 -32.94 32.83 24.05
N PRO A 514 -34.02 32.68 24.84
CA PRO A 514 -33.97 31.86 26.04
C PRO A 514 -33.59 30.43 25.68
N ILE A 515 -32.62 29.87 26.40
CA ILE A 515 -32.28 28.46 26.24
C ILE A 515 -33.47 27.63 26.72
N HIS A 516 -33.97 26.76 25.86
CA HIS A 516 -35.08 25.90 26.20
C HIS A 516 -35.03 24.57 25.46
N TYR A 517 -35.66 23.57 26.06
CA TYR A 517 -35.91 22.26 25.49
C TYR A 517 -37.42 22.05 25.35
N THR A 518 -37.80 21.29 24.33
CA THR A 518 -39.20 21.07 23.95
C THR A 518 -39.47 19.58 23.90
N SER A 519 -40.49 19.09 24.62
CA SER A 519 -40.94 17.70 24.47
C SER A 519 -42.37 17.49 24.94
N ALA A 520 -43.02 16.47 24.39
CA ALA A 520 -44.29 15.95 24.90
C ALA A 520 -44.08 14.81 25.91
N ASP A 521 -42.87 14.26 26.01
CA ASP A 521 -42.57 13.10 26.85
C ASP A 521 -42.09 13.54 28.24
N VAL A 522 -42.88 13.22 29.26
CA VAL A 522 -42.61 13.62 30.65
C VAL A 522 -41.29 13.05 31.18
N GLU A 523 -40.90 11.83 30.80
CA GLU A 523 -39.65 11.22 31.25
C GLU A 523 -38.42 11.97 30.71
N ASN A 524 -38.49 12.43 29.45
CA ASN A 524 -37.44 13.23 28.84
C ASN A 524 -37.34 14.62 29.47
N LEU A 525 -38.49 15.27 29.75
CA LEU A 525 -38.53 16.55 30.46
C LEU A 525 -37.87 16.44 31.84
N VAL A 526 -38.25 15.44 32.64
CA VAL A 526 -37.66 15.18 33.97
C VAL A 526 -36.16 14.91 33.87
N THR A 527 -35.72 14.18 32.85
CA THR A 527 -34.29 13.92 32.61
C THR A 527 -33.51 15.21 32.38
N VAL A 528 -33.97 16.08 31.47
CA VAL A 528 -33.33 17.36 31.17
C VAL A 528 -33.31 18.27 32.40
N GLU A 529 -34.42 18.35 33.14
CA GLU A 529 -34.53 19.16 34.35
C GLU A 529 -33.58 18.71 35.45
N ARG A 530 -33.55 17.41 35.73
CA ARG A 530 -32.65 16.81 36.74
C ARG A 530 -31.19 17.11 36.40
N ILE A 531 -30.79 16.92 35.14
CA ILE A 531 -29.40 17.13 34.72
C ILE A 531 -29.05 18.61 34.77
N ALA A 532 -29.91 19.49 34.27
CA ALA A 532 -29.69 20.94 34.33
C ALA A 532 -29.52 21.45 35.78
N ALA A 533 -30.36 20.98 36.70
CA ALA A 533 -30.26 21.33 38.12
C ALA A 533 -29.00 20.79 38.78
N SER A 534 -28.73 19.49 38.63
CA SER A 534 -27.61 18.84 39.34
C SER A 534 -26.23 19.20 38.78
N ARG A 535 -26.10 19.42 37.47
CA ARG A 535 -24.79 19.69 36.82
C ARG A 535 -24.49 21.17 36.64
N PHE A 536 -25.51 21.97 36.35
CA PHE A 536 -25.32 23.38 36.00
C PHE A 536 -25.92 24.34 37.04
N GLY A 537 -26.51 23.83 38.13
CA GLY A 537 -27.18 24.63 39.15
C GLY A 537 -28.42 25.38 38.63
N ILE A 538 -28.91 25.04 37.45
CA ILE A 538 -30.01 25.74 36.78
C ILE A 538 -31.33 25.26 37.38
N THR A 539 -32.14 26.18 37.90
CA THR A 539 -33.53 25.90 38.28
C THR A 539 -34.41 25.94 37.02
N PRO A 540 -34.85 24.79 36.47
CA PRO A 540 -35.60 24.76 35.23
C PRO A 540 -37.01 25.29 35.44
N ARG A 541 -37.57 25.95 34.42
CA ARG A 541 -38.96 26.41 34.42
C ARG A 541 -39.75 25.71 33.32
N ARG A 542 -40.66 24.83 33.72
CA ARG A 542 -41.56 24.13 32.80
C ARG A 542 -42.80 24.98 32.50
N VAL A 543 -43.16 25.11 31.23
CA VAL A 543 -44.36 25.83 30.77
C VAL A 543 -45.12 24.94 29.79
N GLN A 544 -46.40 24.69 30.11
CA GLN A 544 -47.27 23.92 29.24
C GLN A 544 -47.64 24.75 28.01
N GLN A 545 -47.57 24.12 26.85
CA GLN A 545 -48.20 24.63 25.64
C GLN A 545 -49.47 23.82 25.37
N LYS A 546 -49.78 23.48 24.12
CA LYS A 546 -50.94 22.65 23.78
C LYS A 546 -50.77 21.21 24.30
N ASN A 547 -50.14 20.37 23.47
CA ASN A 547 -49.90 18.95 23.74
C ASN A 547 -48.44 18.65 24.08
N TRP A 548 -47.66 19.67 24.43
CA TRP A 548 -46.23 19.58 24.69
C TRP A 548 -45.79 20.65 25.69
N TRP A 549 -44.56 20.53 26.19
CA TRP A 549 -44.00 21.39 27.24
C TRP A 549 -42.69 22.03 26.80
N HIS A 550 -42.50 23.29 27.16
CA HIS A 550 -41.20 23.95 27.16
C HIS A 550 -40.55 23.83 28.52
N VAL A 551 -39.27 23.47 28.56
CA VAL A 551 -38.41 23.60 29.73
C VAL A 551 -37.42 24.71 29.46
N TYR A 552 -37.62 25.87 30.08
CA TYR A 552 -36.66 26.96 30.04
C TYR A 552 -35.52 26.69 31.03
N LEU A 553 -34.29 26.97 30.58
CA LEU A 553 -33.06 26.73 31.33
C LEU A 553 -32.37 28.08 31.62
N PRO A 554 -32.92 28.89 32.55
CA PRO A 554 -32.38 30.21 32.86
C PRO A 554 -30.97 30.12 33.47
N SER A 555 -30.22 31.22 33.40
CA SER A 555 -28.96 31.32 34.14
C SER A 555 -29.23 31.25 35.65
N PRO A 556 -28.41 30.52 36.43
CA PRO A 556 -28.56 30.46 37.89
C PRO A 556 -28.05 31.73 38.58
N TYR A 557 -27.44 32.64 37.84
CA TYR A 557 -26.90 33.92 38.30
C TYR A 557 -27.17 35.04 37.29
N HIS A 558 -27.05 36.30 37.73
CA HIS A 558 -27.10 37.46 36.84
C HIS A 558 -25.94 37.46 35.84
N LEU A 559 -26.27 37.66 34.56
CA LEU A 559 -25.29 37.75 33.48
C LEU A 559 -24.68 39.15 33.45
N THR A 560 -23.34 39.23 33.37
CA THR A 560 -22.56 40.48 33.29
C THR A 560 -21.55 40.38 32.15
N HIS A 561 -20.84 41.47 31.84
CA HIS A 561 -19.78 41.42 30.83
C HIS A 561 -18.74 40.34 31.19
N GLY A 562 -18.50 39.40 30.27
CA GLY A 562 -17.57 38.28 30.46
C GLY A 562 -18.09 37.10 31.30
N ARG A 563 -19.34 37.14 31.79
CA ARG A 563 -19.96 36.03 32.51
C ARG A 563 -21.15 35.51 31.72
N HIS A 564 -21.00 34.31 31.16
CA HIS A 564 -22.00 33.73 30.26
C HIS A 564 -22.87 32.69 30.99
N GLN A 565 -23.92 32.26 30.32
CA GLN A 565 -24.80 31.22 30.84
C GLN A 565 -24.04 29.86 30.82
N PRO A 566 -24.15 29.00 31.86
CA PRO A 566 -23.30 27.81 31.99
C PRO A 566 -23.35 26.80 30.82
N ILE A 567 -24.51 26.60 30.21
CA ILE A 567 -24.70 25.74 29.02
C ILE A 567 -24.00 26.37 27.81
N ILE A 568 -24.00 27.70 27.68
CA ILE A 568 -23.26 28.38 26.59
C ILE A 568 -21.75 28.20 26.77
N GLU A 569 -21.25 28.38 27.99
CA GLU A 569 -19.83 28.15 28.31
C GLU A 569 -19.43 26.69 28.04
N TRP A 570 -20.29 25.74 28.44
CA TRP A 570 -20.11 24.32 28.15
C TRP A 570 -20.12 24.02 26.65
N PHE A 571 -21.09 24.53 25.88
CA PHE A 571 -21.12 24.39 24.42
C PHE A 571 -19.86 24.96 23.77
N SER A 572 -19.39 26.11 24.23
CA SER A 572 -18.13 26.71 23.76
C SER A 572 -16.93 25.82 24.07
N SER A 573 -16.87 25.21 25.25
CA SER A 573 -15.80 24.27 25.62
C SER A 573 -15.78 23.00 24.75
N LEU A 574 -16.95 22.59 24.24
CA LEU A 574 -17.11 21.48 23.30
C LEU A 574 -16.87 21.87 21.84
N GLY A 575 -16.58 23.15 21.55
CA GLY A 575 -16.43 23.68 20.20
C GLY A 575 -17.73 23.68 19.40
N ILE A 576 -18.88 23.76 20.06
CA ILE A 576 -20.22 23.83 19.44
C ILE A 576 -20.65 25.28 19.36
N ALA A 577 -20.82 25.79 18.15
CA ALA A 577 -21.39 27.11 17.94
C ALA A 577 -22.92 27.09 18.13
N PRO A 578 -23.54 28.16 18.65
CA PRO A 578 -24.99 28.28 18.79
C PRO A 578 -25.65 28.54 17.42
N VAL A 579 -25.79 27.47 16.64
CA VAL A 579 -26.25 27.51 15.25
C VAL A 579 -27.69 27.04 15.09
N ARG A 580 -28.27 27.27 13.91
CA ARG A 580 -29.62 26.80 13.58
C ARG A 580 -29.64 25.29 13.31
N SER A 581 -30.83 24.69 13.29
CA SER A 581 -31.03 23.23 13.15
C SER A 581 -30.30 22.57 11.98
N TYR A 582 -30.15 23.26 10.85
CA TYR A 582 -29.51 22.76 9.62
C TYR A 582 -27.97 22.85 9.62
N GLU A 583 -27.39 23.51 10.62
CA GLU A 583 -25.93 23.67 10.80
C GLU A 583 -25.41 22.84 11.98
N LYS A 584 -26.30 22.17 12.72
CA LYS A 584 -25.95 21.34 13.88
C LYS A 584 -25.00 20.21 13.46
N ARG A 585 -24.06 19.86 14.34
CA ARG A 585 -23.11 18.75 14.19
C ARG A 585 -22.84 18.11 15.54
N VAL A 586 -22.34 16.89 15.54
CA VAL A 586 -21.86 16.23 16.76
C VAL A 586 -20.46 16.78 17.12
N PRO A 587 -20.18 17.14 18.39
CA PRO A 587 -18.85 17.59 18.80
C PRO A 587 -17.83 16.45 18.82
N ALA A 588 -16.55 16.79 18.63
CA ALA A 588 -15.42 15.84 18.67
C ALA A 588 -15.39 15.00 19.96
N ALA A 589 -15.83 15.57 21.10
CA ALA A 589 -15.90 14.90 22.38
C ALA A 589 -16.75 13.60 22.35
N VAL A 590 -17.86 13.57 21.59
CA VAL A 590 -18.69 12.37 21.44
C VAL A 590 -17.98 11.31 20.58
N PHE A 591 -17.18 11.71 19.59
CA PHE A 591 -16.41 10.77 18.78
C PHE A 591 -15.26 10.13 19.57
N GLN A 592 -14.77 10.77 20.63
CA GLN A 592 -13.76 10.20 21.54
C GLN A 592 -14.32 9.22 22.57
N CYS A 593 -15.65 9.12 22.68
CA CYS A 593 -16.32 8.20 23.58
C CYS A 593 -16.23 6.74 23.10
N ASN A 594 -16.28 5.80 24.03
CA ASN A 594 -16.39 4.36 23.77
C ASN A 594 -17.80 3.97 23.27
N ALA A 595 -17.96 2.71 22.87
CA ALA A 595 -19.21 2.22 22.30
C ALA A 595 -20.42 2.37 23.23
N GLU A 596 -20.24 2.21 24.55
CA GLU A 596 -21.32 2.38 25.53
C GLU A 596 -21.78 3.85 25.59
N HIS A 597 -20.84 4.79 25.69
CA HIS A 597 -21.15 6.22 25.76
C HIS A 597 -21.72 6.75 24.43
N VAL A 598 -21.22 6.28 23.29
CA VAL A 598 -21.81 6.57 21.97
C VAL A 598 -23.24 6.03 21.89
N GLY A 599 -23.47 4.79 22.33
CA GLY A 599 -24.81 4.20 22.41
C GLY A 599 -25.74 5.00 23.30
N HIS A 600 -25.26 5.46 24.46
CA HIS A 600 -26.03 6.29 25.39
C HIS A 600 -26.36 7.68 24.84
N PHE A 601 -25.42 8.33 24.14
CA PHE A 601 -25.70 9.57 23.42
C PHE A 601 -26.79 9.36 22.36
N LEU A 602 -26.65 8.34 21.51
CA LEU A 602 -27.65 8.01 20.49
C LEU A 602 -29.01 7.63 21.08
N HIS A 603 -29.05 6.97 22.25
CA HIS A 603 -30.28 6.61 22.98
C HIS A 603 -31.14 7.83 23.30
N HIS A 604 -30.50 8.90 23.78
CA HIS A 604 -31.16 10.17 24.07
C HIS A 604 -31.42 10.99 22.80
N LEU A 605 -30.53 10.94 21.80
CA LEU A 605 -30.74 11.65 20.54
C LEU A 605 -31.94 11.08 19.77
N TRP A 606 -32.16 9.78 19.83
CA TRP A 606 -33.32 9.14 19.18
C TRP A 606 -34.66 9.47 19.85
N ALA A 607 -34.63 9.95 21.10
CA ALA A 607 -35.84 10.38 21.80
C ALA A 607 -36.41 11.69 21.25
N THR A 608 -35.59 12.47 20.53
CA THR A 608 -36.02 13.71 19.86
C THR A 608 -36.63 13.38 18.49
N ASP A 609 -35.91 13.69 17.40
CA ASP A 609 -36.30 13.52 15.99
C ASP A 609 -36.17 12.07 15.48
N GLY A 610 -35.96 11.11 16.38
CA GLY A 610 -35.98 9.70 16.06
C GLY A 610 -37.41 9.15 15.92
N ASN A 611 -37.59 8.18 15.04
CA ASN A 611 -38.80 7.38 14.95
C ASN A 611 -38.46 5.93 15.29
N ILE A 612 -39.25 5.34 16.19
CA ILE A 612 -39.37 3.91 16.39
C ILE A 612 -40.86 3.60 16.36
N SER A 613 -41.29 2.94 15.29
CA SER A 613 -42.67 2.51 15.14
C SER A 613 -42.70 1.14 14.51
N TRP A 614 -43.72 0.35 14.84
CA TRP A 614 -43.92 -0.96 14.24
C TRP A 614 -45.40 -1.16 13.97
N LYS A 615 -45.71 -1.87 12.89
CA LYS A 615 -47.08 -2.22 12.54
C LYS A 615 -47.18 -3.73 12.39
N ARG A 616 -48.17 -4.32 13.07
CA ARG A 616 -48.58 -5.72 12.88
C ARG A 616 -49.82 -5.72 11.98
N LEU A 617 -49.59 -5.86 10.68
CA LEU A 617 -50.68 -6.00 9.71
C LEU A 617 -51.10 -7.47 9.62
N PRO A 618 -52.40 -7.79 9.51
CA PRO A 618 -52.86 -9.15 9.25
C PRO A 618 -52.16 -9.72 8.00
N ASN A 619 -51.71 -10.97 8.05
CA ASN A 619 -51.05 -11.68 6.95
C ASN A 619 -49.73 -11.06 6.43
N ARG A 620 -49.09 -10.14 7.16
CA ARG A 620 -47.74 -9.65 6.85
C ARG A 620 -46.76 -9.91 7.98
N LYS A 621 -45.50 -10.16 7.63
CA LYS A 621 -44.41 -10.23 8.61
C LYS A 621 -44.34 -8.91 9.40
N PRO A 622 -44.04 -8.96 10.72
CA PRO A 622 -43.85 -7.75 11.51
C PRO A 622 -42.80 -6.85 10.85
N SER A 623 -43.10 -5.55 10.75
CA SER A 623 -42.17 -4.57 10.18
C SER A 623 -42.00 -3.41 11.15
N ALA A 624 -40.75 -3.10 11.47
CA ALA A 624 -40.35 -1.95 12.26
C ALA A 624 -39.76 -0.88 11.34
N SER A 625 -40.17 0.36 11.57
CA SER A 625 -39.59 1.56 10.97
C SER A 625 -38.75 2.24 12.03
N ILE A 626 -37.44 2.30 11.80
CA ILE A 626 -36.47 2.92 12.68
C ILE A 626 -35.63 3.89 11.85
N TYR A 627 -35.74 5.19 12.13
CA TYR A 627 -34.93 6.21 11.47
C TYR A 627 -34.74 7.44 12.36
N TYR A 628 -33.69 8.22 12.11
CA TYR A 628 -33.47 9.54 12.68
C TYR A 628 -33.61 10.60 11.59
N ALA A 629 -34.36 11.67 11.85
CA ALA A 629 -34.61 12.74 10.90
C ALA A 629 -33.91 14.04 11.32
N THR A 630 -33.29 14.75 10.38
CA THR A 630 -32.71 16.06 10.66
C THR A 630 -32.65 16.94 9.42
N THR A 631 -32.63 18.25 9.60
CA THR A 631 -32.39 19.20 8.50
C THR A 631 -30.89 19.50 8.29
N SER A 632 -30.01 18.97 9.15
CA SER A 632 -28.56 19.11 9.01
C SER A 632 -27.93 17.93 8.26
N PRO A 633 -27.31 18.15 7.09
CA PRO A 633 -26.59 17.10 6.38
C PRO A 633 -25.33 16.62 7.13
N GLN A 634 -24.73 17.48 7.97
CA GLN A 634 -23.58 17.09 8.79
C GLN A 634 -24.01 16.20 9.94
N LEU A 635 -25.07 16.57 10.67
CA LEU A 635 -25.59 15.75 11.77
C LEU A 635 -26.05 14.37 11.29
N ALA A 636 -26.68 14.29 10.11
CA ALA A 636 -27.04 13.01 9.51
C ALA A 636 -25.82 12.11 9.24
N ARG A 637 -24.74 12.69 8.69
CA ARG A 637 -23.47 11.97 8.45
C ARG A 637 -22.79 11.55 9.76
N ASP A 638 -22.76 12.44 10.75
CA ASP A 638 -22.20 12.16 12.07
C ASP A 638 -22.95 11.00 12.75
N VAL A 639 -24.29 11.02 12.73
CA VAL A 639 -25.12 9.93 13.26
C VAL A 639 -24.88 8.63 12.50
N GLN A 640 -24.79 8.67 11.16
CA GLN A 640 -24.47 7.51 10.35
C GLN A 640 -23.10 6.90 10.70
N HIS A 641 -22.09 7.74 10.93
CA HIS A 641 -20.76 7.31 11.37
C HIS A 641 -20.78 6.72 12.79
N LEU A 642 -21.46 7.37 13.75
CA LEU A 642 -21.58 6.83 15.11
C LEU A 642 -22.28 5.47 15.14
N LEU A 643 -23.29 5.26 14.29
CA LEU A 643 -23.93 3.96 14.12
C LEU A 643 -22.95 2.92 13.54
N LEU A 644 -22.12 3.29 12.57
CA LEU A 644 -21.06 2.44 12.02
C LEU A 644 -20.07 2.00 13.11
N ARG A 645 -19.70 2.90 14.04
CA ARG A 645 -18.86 2.54 15.21
C ARG A 645 -19.48 1.49 16.13
N LEU A 646 -20.80 1.40 16.16
CA LEU A 646 -21.54 0.38 16.91
C LEU A 646 -21.79 -0.90 16.10
N GLY A 647 -21.29 -0.98 14.85
CA GLY A 647 -21.54 -2.07 13.91
C GLY A 647 -22.95 -2.06 13.32
N ILE A 648 -23.68 -0.93 13.44
CA ILE A 648 -25.05 -0.80 12.97
C ILE A 648 -25.04 -0.20 11.55
N SER A 649 -25.37 -1.05 10.58
CA SER A 649 -25.55 -0.60 9.20
C SER A 649 -26.76 0.32 9.07
N SER A 650 -26.59 1.41 8.33
CA SER A 650 -27.61 2.45 8.16
C SER A 650 -27.53 3.11 6.79
N ARG A 651 -28.68 3.58 6.30
CA ARG A 651 -28.83 4.23 5.00
C ARG A 651 -29.40 5.62 5.15
N GLN A 652 -28.74 6.61 4.55
CA GLN A 652 -29.23 7.98 4.48
C GLN A 652 -30.10 8.18 3.23
N SER A 653 -31.26 8.82 3.41
CA SER A 653 -32.13 9.28 2.34
C SER A 653 -32.40 10.79 2.48
N VAL A 654 -32.80 11.43 1.37
CA VAL A 654 -33.17 12.85 1.35
C VAL A 654 -34.65 12.94 1.00
N VAL A 655 -35.45 13.52 1.89
CA VAL A 655 -36.88 13.72 1.72
C VAL A 655 -37.14 15.20 1.42
N PRO A 656 -37.56 15.57 0.20
CA PRO A 656 -37.92 16.94 -0.12
C PRO A 656 -39.19 17.36 0.64
N GLN A 657 -39.21 18.60 1.15
CA GLN A 657 -40.30 19.14 1.99
C GLN A 657 -41.01 20.33 1.32
N GLY A 658 -41.15 20.28 -0.01
CA GLY A 658 -41.78 21.35 -0.80
C GLY A 658 -41.09 22.70 -0.62
N ARG A 659 -41.77 23.65 0.05
CA ARG A 659 -41.23 24.99 0.37
C ARG A 659 -40.21 25.02 1.52
N HIS A 660 -40.07 23.92 2.27
CA HIS A 660 -39.12 23.81 3.37
C HIS A 660 -37.83 23.10 2.95
N ARG A 661 -36.78 23.27 3.77
CA ARG A 661 -35.49 22.60 3.55
C ARG A 661 -35.65 21.07 3.49
N PRO A 662 -34.85 20.37 2.67
CA PRO A 662 -34.88 18.92 2.63
C PRO A 662 -34.54 18.33 4.00
N CYS A 663 -35.19 17.22 4.33
CA CYS A 663 -34.95 16.46 5.53
C CYS A 663 -34.07 15.25 5.19
N TYR A 664 -33.01 15.04 5.95
CA TYR A 664 -32.11 13.90 5.84
C TYR A 664 -32.55 12.85 6.85
N GLN A 665 -32.85 11.64 6.38
CA GLN A 665 -33.29 10.53 7.22
C GLN A 665 -32.23 9.43 7.23
N VAL A 666 -31.74 9.05 8.41
CA VAL A 666 -30.81 7.94 8.62
C VAL A 666 -31.63 6.72 9.06
N HIS A 667 -31.84 5.79 8.14
CA HIS A 667 -32.66 4.59 8.35
C HIS A 667 -31.83 3.41 8.83
N ILE A 668 -32.35 2.67 9.81
CA ILE A 668 -31.84 1.34 10.20
C ILE A 668 -32.67 0.28 9.47
N GLN A 669 -32.07 -0.36 8.47
CA GLN A 669 -32.76 -1.30 7.59
C GLN A 669 -32.25 -2.74 7.81
N GLY A 670 -33.17 -3.70 7.74
CA GLY A 670 -32.88 -5.12 7.94
C GLY A 670 -32.96 -5.55 9.40
N ALA A 671 -33.47 -6.78 9.63
CA ALA A 671 -33.74 -7.30 10.97
C ALA A 671 -32.49 -7.33 11.87
N ILE A 672 -31.31 -7.63 11.30
CA ILE A 672 -30.05 -7.71 12.05
C ILE A 672 -29.65 -6.33 12.59
N ALA A 673 -29.59 -5.32 11.73
CA ALA A 673 -29.22 -3.95 12.13
C ALA A 673 -30.26 -3.34 13.08
N GLN A 674 -31.55 -3.58 12.84
CA GLN A 674 -32.63 -3.12 13.72
C GLN A 674 -32.55 -3.76 15.10
N ARG A 675 -32.29 -5.07 15.20
CA ARG A 675 -32.08 -5.75 16.48
C ARG A 675 -30.87 -5.16 17.21
N LEU A 676 -29.74 -5.02 16.51
CA LEU A 676 -28.51 -4.46 17.09
C LEU A 676 -28.73 -3.04 17.62
N PHE A 677 -29.45 -2.21 16.86
CA PHE A 677 -29.84 -0.86 17.28
C PHE A 677 -30.72 -0.88 18.53
N LEU A 678 -31.76 -1.69 18.55
CA LEU A 678 -32.68 -1.76 19.70
C LEU A 678 -32.01 -2.31 20.97
N GLU A 679 -31.03 -3.21 20.83
CA GLU A 679 -30.27 -3.79 21.95
C GLU A 679 -29.17 -2.85 22.46
N ARG A 680 -28.44 -2.15 21.57
CA ARG A 680 -27.30 -1.29 21.95
C ARG A 680 -27.64 0.18 22.16
N VAL A 681 -28.67 0.69 21.48
CA VAL A 681 -29.06 2.11 21.48
C VAL A 681 -30.44 2.27 22.09
N GLY A 682 -31.47 1.65 21.51
CA GLY A 682 -32.86 1.83 21.94
C GLY A 682 -33.35 3.28 21.80
N CYS A 683 -34.17 3.75 22.75
CA CYS A 683 -34.67 5.12 22.79
C CYS A 683 -35.08 5.51 24.21
N ALA A 684 -34.72 6.71 24.64
CA ALA A 684 -35.15 7.24 25.93
C ALA A 684 -36.63 7.61 25.95
N GLY A 685 -37.20 7.64 27.16
CA GLY A 685 -38.58 8.02 27.41
C GLY A 685 -39.60 6.92 27.09
N SER A 686 -40.87 7.32 27.06
CA SER A 686 -42.02 6.43 26.86
C SER A 686 -41.97 5.65 25.53
N ARG A 687 -41.31 6.20 24.50
CA ARG A 687 -41.11 5.54 23.20
C ARG A 687 -40.22 4.30 23.32
N GLY A 688 -39.38 4.20 24.36
CA GLY A 688 -38.59 3.01 24.65
C GLY A 688 -39.44 1.80 25.08
N ARG A 689 -40.65 2.01 25.62
CA ARG A 689 -41.49 0.94 26.19
C ARG A 689 -41.95 -0.09 25.18
N ILE A 690 -42.04 0.26 23.89
CA ILE A 690 -42.44 -0.66 22.82
C ILE A 690 -41.29 -1.56 22.32
N ILE A 691 -40.04 -1.28 22.71
CA ILE A 691 -38.84 -1.97 22.20
C ILE A 691 -38.85 -3.48 22.49
N PRO A 692 -39.16 -3.96 23.72
CA PRO A 692 -39.16 -5.40 24.00
C PRO A 692 -40.09 -6.19 23.07
N GLY A 693 -41.28 -5.64 22.78
CA GLY A 693 -42.24 -6.25 21.85
C GLY A 693 -41.72 -6.28 20.40
N ILE A 694 -41.03 -5.22 19.96
CA ILE A 694 -40.40 -5.18 18.64
C ILE A 694 -39.26 -6.20 18.56
N LEU A 695 -38.40 -6.29 19.58
CA LEU A 695 -37.29 -7.25 19.63
C LEU A 695 -37.78 -8.70 19.55
N GLN A 696 -38.83 -9.04 20.29
CA GLN A 696 -39.44 -10.37 20.20
C GLN A 696 -39.95 -10.66 18.79
N ALA A 697 -40.61 -9.69 18.15
CA ALA A 697 -41.10 -9.84 16.78
C ALA A 697 -39.97 -9.96 15.75
N LEU A 698 -38.89 -9.19 15.89
CA LEU A 698 -37.73 -9.23 14.98
C LEU A 698 -36.94 -10.54 15.10
N ARG A 699 -36.84 -11.13 16.30
CA ARG A 699 -36.18 -12.43 16.52
C ARG A 699 -36.87 -13.59 15.79
N ALA A 700 -38.17 -13.46 15.52
CA ALA A 700 -38.93 -14.45 14.74
C ALA A 700 -38.74 -14.30 13.21
N ILE A 701 -38.06 -13.25 12.73
CA ILE A 701 -37.84 -13.02 11.31
C ILE A 701 -36.52 -13.66 10.88
N VAL A 702 -36.59 -14.63 9.96
CA VAL A 702 -35.41 -15.12 9.23
C VAL A 702 -34.84 -13.94 8.42
N PRO A 703 -33.58 -13.50 8.70
CA PRO A 703 -32.99 -12.35 8.03
C PRO A 703 -32.95 -12.54 6.51
N ASN A 704 -33.14 -11.44 5.77
CA ASN A 704 -32.96 -11.47 4.32
C ASN A 704 -31.45 -11.51 4.00
N PRO A 705 -30.92 -12.57 3.36
CA PRO A 705 -29.50 -12.71 3.07
C PRO A 705 -29.01 -11.72 2.00
N ASN A 706 -29.89 -10.90 1.41
CA ASN A 706 -29.58 -10.01 0.30
C ASN A 706 -29.26 -8.56 0.73
N THR A 707 -28.74 -8.33 1.94
CA THR A 707 -28.43 -6.97 2.44
C THR A 707 -26.93 -6.69 2.46
N ASP A 708 -26.15 -7.58 3.06
CA ASP A 708 -24.67 -7.56 3.07
C ASP A 708 -24.18 -8.69 2.15
N ILE A 709 -24.03 -8.34 0.87
CA ILE A 709 -23.78 -9.27 -0.21
C ILE A 709 -22.35 -9.06 -0.74
N ILE A 710 -21.61 -10.15 -0.91
CA ILE A 710 -20.35 -10.16 -1.66
C ILE A 710 -20.69 -10.11 -3.16
N PRO A 711 -20.08 -9.20 -3.96
CA PRO A 711 -20.45 -8.93 -5.34
C PRO A 711 -20.55 -10.21 -6.20
N ARG A 712 -21.44 -10.22 -7.19
CA ARG A 712 -21.71 -11.39 -8.05
C ARG A 712 -20.47 -11.87 -8.81
N GLU A 713 -19.53 -10.96 -9.03
CA GLU A 713 -18.23 -11.20 -9.65
C GLU A 713 -17.45 -12.28 -8.88
N SER A 714 -17.69 -12.42 -7.56
CA SER A 714 -17.09 -13.46 -6.71
C SER A 714 -17.33 -14.88 -7.21
N TRP A 715 -18.44 -15.14 -7.91
CA TRP A 715 -18.69 -16.46 -8.50
C TRP A 715 -17.59 -16.86 -9.48
N GLN A 716 -17.10 -15.92 -10.28
CA GLN A 716 -16.09 -16.16 -11.30
C GLN A 716 -14.68 -15.93 -10.74
N THR A 717 -14.48 -14.85 -9.99
CA THR A 717 -13.15 -14.43 -9.55
C THR A 717 -12.59 -15.24 -8.39
N VAL A 718 -13.43 -15.88 -7.57
CA VAL A 718 -12.97 -16.63 -6.39
C VAL A 718 -13.59 -18.01 -6.28
N VAL A 719 -14.91 -18.14 -6.45
CA VAL A 719 -15.60 -19.43 -6.28
C VAL A 719 -15.24 -20.41 -7.39
N ALA A 720 -15.18 -19.97 -8.65
CA ALA A 720 -14.79 -20.83 -9.76
C ALA A 720 -13.38 -21.42 -9.57
N ILE A 721 -12.41 -20.57 -9.20
CA ILE A 721 -11.02 -20.98 -8.93
C ILE A 721 -10.97 -22.01 -7.78
N ALA A 722 -11.69 -21.74 -6.68
CA ALA A 722 -11.76 -22.65 -5.55
C ALA A 722 -12.42 -24.00 -5.92
N LYS A 723 -13.49 -23.95 -6.71
CA LYS A 723 -14.19 -25.12 -7.24
C LYS A 723 -13.28 -25.98 -8.11
N ASP A 724 -12.56 -25.36 -9.04
CA ASP A 724 -11.68 -26.06 -9.97
C ASP A 724 -10.51 -26.72 -9.25
N ARG A 725 -9.97 -26.09 -8.21
CA ARG A 725 -8.89 -26.65 -7.37
C ARG A 725 -9.27 -27.96 -6.68
N VAL A 726 -10.54 -28.12 -6.28
CA VAL A 726 -11.05 -29.35 -5.63
C VAL A 726 -11.65 -30.32 -6.67
N GLY A 727 -11.65 -29.96 -7.96
CA GLY A 727 -12.19 -30.80 -9.04
C GLY A 727 -13.72 -30.91 -9.04
N TYR A 728 -14.42 -29.95 -8.43
CA TYR A 728 -15.88 -30.02 -8.28
C TYR A 728 -16.60 -29.46 -9.51
N SER A 729 -17.75 -30.04 -9.85
CA SER A 729 -18.65 -29.43 -10.83
C SER A 729 -19.53 -28.36 -10.17
N TRP A 730 -20.14 -27.47 -10.95
CA TRP A 730 -21.12 -26.51 -10.41
C TRP A 730 -22.34 -27.19 -9.76
N ARG A 731 -22.64 -28.45 -10.11
CA ARG A 731 -23.66 -29.25 -9.43
C ARG A 731 -23.21 -29.69 -8.05
N ASP A 732 -21.94 -30.02 -7.87
CA ASP A 732 -21.38 -30.41 -6.58
C ASP A 732 -21.32 -29.19 -5.64
N VAL A 733 -21.00 -28.01 -6.17
CA VAL A 733 -21.09 -26.73 -5.43
C VAL A 733 -22.52 -26.46 -4.95
N ALA A 734 -23.51 -26.63 -5.83
CA ALA A 734 -24.92 -26.45 -5.46
C ALA A 734 -25.36 -27.48 -4.39
N ARG A 735 -24.91 -28.73 -4.50
CA ARG A 735 -25.15 -29.77 -3.49
C ARG A 735 -24.52 -29.42 -2.14
N GLY A 736 -23.29 -28.91 -2.12
CA GLY A 736 -22.62 -28.44 -0.90
C GLY A 736 -23.31 -27.24 -0.25
N LEU A 737 -24.05 -26.45 -1.02
CA LEU A 737 -24.90 -25.35 -0.55
C LEU A 737 -26.30 -25.79 -0.10
N ASP A 738 -26.63 -27.08 -0.20
CA ASP A 738 -27.98 -27.62 0.02
C ASP A 738 -29.04 -26.93 -0.86
N MET A 739 -28.69 -26.72 -2.13
CA MET A 739 -29.54 -26.05 -3.13
C MET A 739 -29.68 -26.91 -4.37
N SER A 740 -30.86 -26.90 -4.99
CA SER A 740 -31.04 -27.45 -6.34
C SER A 740 -30.25 -26.63 -7.36
N TYR A 741 -29.53 -27.28 -8.27
CA TYR A 741 -28.77 -26.58 -9.30
C TYR A 741 -29.70 -25.80 -10.25
N CYS A 742 -29.61 -24.45 -10.24
CA CYS A 742 -30.47 -23.58 -11.04
C CYS A 742 -29.82 -23.03 -12.33
N GLY A 743 -28.72 -23.65 -12.80
CA GLY A 743 -28.00 -23.19 -13.99
C GLY A 743 -27.41 -21.78 -13.85
N SER A 744 -27.49 -20.98 -14.92
CA SER A 744 -26.89 -19.63 -14.98
C SER A 744 -27.53 -18.60 -14.04
N THR A 745 -28.68 -18.92 -13.46
CA THR A 745 -29.38 -18.06 -12.48
C THR A 745 -28.55 -17.84 -11.22
N LEU A 746 -27.72 -18.82 -10.84
CA LEU A 746 -26.83 -18.75 -9.67
C LEU A 746 -25.89 -17.54 -9.73
N PHE A 747 -25.40 -17.21 -10.94
CA PHE A 747 -24.38 -16.19 -11.18
C PHE A 747 -24.94 -14.76 -11.29
N LYS A 748 -26.26 -14.61 -11.34
CA LYS A 748 -26.91 -13.29 -11.52
C LYS A 748 -26.94 -12.46 -10.24
N THR A 749 -26.79 -13.10 -9.08
CA THR A 749 -26.87 -12.46 -7.77
C THR A 749 -25.58 -12.65 -6.99
N GLY A 750 -25.20 -11.65 -6.19
CA GLY A 750 -24.09 -11.82 -5.25
C GLY A 750 -24.41 -12.82 -4.13
N ILE A 751 -23.38 -13.13 -3.34
CA ILE A 751 -23.40 -14.20 -2.33
C ILE A 751 -23.49 -13.57 -0.94
N GLY A 752 -24.48 -13.97 -0.15
CA GLY A 752 -24.55 -13.57 1.26
C GLY A 752 -23.46 -14.24 2.08
N ARG A 753 -22.99 -13.61 3.16
CA ARG A 753 -21.84 -14.10 3.95
C ARG A 753 -21.96 -15.53 4.45
N GLU A 754 -23.12 -15.90 5.01
CA GLU A 754 -23.37 -17.27 5.49
C GLU A 754 -23.29 -18.29 4.35
N ARG A 755 -23.79 -17.93 3.15
CA ARG A 755 -23.63 -18.76 1.95
C ARG A 755 -22.17 -18.84 1.50
N MET A 756 -21.43 -17.73 1.61
CA MET A 756 -20.00 -17.71 1.30
C MET A 756 -19.20 -18.57 2.28
N GLU A 757 -19.53 -18.57 3.55
CA GLU A 757 -18.91 -19.41 4.57
C GLU A 757 -19.17 -20.89 4.30
N ARG A 758 -20.41 -21.25 3.96
CA ARG A 758 -20.74 -22.63 3.52
C ARG A 758 -19.94 -23.04 2.26
N LEU A 759 -19.77 -22.13 1.30
CA LEU A 759 -18.91 -22.36 0.14
C LEU A 759 -17.44 -22.53 0.54
N ALA A 760 -16.94 -21.72 1.48
CA ALA A 760 -15.58 -21.81 1.97
C ALA A 760 -15.29 -23.17 2.62
N ILE A 761 -16.23 -23.68 3.41
CA ILE A 761 -16.15 -25.01 4.03
C ILE A 761 -16.23 -26.10 2.95
N ALA A 762 -17.21 -26.03 2.05
CA ALA A 762 -17.42 -27.04 1.02
C ALA A 762 -16.25 -27.13 0.02
N LEU A 763 -15.61 -25.99 -0.28
CA LEU A 763 -14.50 -25.89 -1.24
C LEU A 763 -13.12 -25.80 -0.57
N GLN A 764 -13.05 -25.93 0.77
CA GLN A 764 -11.83 -25.86 1.57
C GLN A 764 -10.92 -24.68 1.16
N SER A 765 -11.51 -23.50 0.97
CA SER A 765 -10.81 -22.33 0.41
C SER A 765 -10.58 -21.26 1.49
N PRO A 766 -9.31 -21.02 1.90
CA PRO A 766 -8.98 -19.95 2.82
C PRO A 766 -9.39 -18.56 2.30
N THR A 767 -9.35 -18.35 0.98
CA THR A 767 -9.74 -17.08 0.36
C THR A 767 -11.24 -16.81 0.49
N LEU A 768 -12.07 -17.84 0.29
CA LEU A 768 -13.52 -17.72 0.51
C LEU A 768 -13.85 -17.49 1.99
N GLN A 769 -13.09 -18.12 2.89
CA GLN A 769 -13.22 -17.94 4.33
C GLN A 769 -12.85 -16.51 4.76
N ALA A 770 -11.77 -15.95 4.21
CA ALA A 770 -11.40 -14.56 4.44
C ALA A 770 -12.49 -13.60 3.94
N LEU A 771 -13.04 -13.83 2.74
CA LEU A 771 -14.12 -13.00 2.19
C LEU A 771 -15.42 -13.09 3.01
N SER A 772 -15.80 -14.27 3.51
CA SER A 772 -16.98 -14.41 4.35
C SER A 772 -16.83 -13.67 5.68
N ALA A 773 -15.65 -13.80 6.32
CA ALA A 773 -15.32 -13.17 7.59
C ALA A 773 -14.94 -11.68 7.49
N SER A 774 -14.69 -11.17 6.28
CA SER A 774 -14.17 -9.82 6.02
C SER A 774 -14.93 -8.69 6.72
N ASP A 775 -14.20 -7.62 7.02
CA ASP A 775 -14.72 -6.36 7.56
C ASP A 775 -15.30 -5.44 6.48
N VAL A 776 -15.41 -5.91 5.24
CA VAL A 776 -15.79 -5.09 4.08
C VAL A 776 -17.25 -5.25 3.72
N PHE A 777 -18.00 -4.14 3.74
CA PHE A 777 -19.32 -4.01 3.14
C PHE A 777 -19.20 -3.50 1.70
N TRP A 778 -19.89 -4.16 0.77
CA TRP A 778 -19.86 -3.82 -0.66
C TRP A 778 -21.05 -2.97 -1.06
N ASP A 779 -20.87 -1.66 -1.05
CA ASP A 779 -21.93 -0.70 -1.36
C ASP A 779 -21.96 -0.33 -2.84
N GLU A 780 -23.16 -0.06 -3.34
CA GLU A 780 -23.39 0.17 -4.76
C GLU A 780 -23.33 1.66 -5.12
N ILE A 781 -22.63 1.99 -6.21
CA ILE A 781 -22.59 3.33 -6.77
C ILE A 781 -23.94 3.67 -7.39
N VAL A 782 -24.56 4.76 -6.94
CA VAL A 782 -25.85 5.25 -7.46
C VAL A 782 -25.70 6.44 -8.39
N SER A 783 -24.64 7.24 -8.23
CA SER A 783 -24.33 8.33 -9.15
C SER A 783 -22.87 8.76 -9.06
N ILE A 784 -22.31 9.17 -10.19
CA ILE A 784 -21.03 9.87 -10.29
C ILE A 784 -21.33 11.16 -11.05
N THR A 785 -21.12 12.32 -10.43
CA THR A 785 -21.44 13.62 -11.03
C THR A 785 -20.19 14.48 -11.15
N PRO A 786 -19.90 15.06 -12.32
CA PRO A 786 -18.78 15.98 -12.45
C PRO A 786 -19.07 17.25 -11.64
N GLN A 787 -18.04 17.72 -10.95
CA GLN A 787 -18.07 18.94 -10.14
C GLN A 787 -17.07 19.96 -10.72
N GLY A 788 -16.75 20.98 -9.93
CA GLY A 788 -15.82 22.05 -10.32
C GLY A 788 -14.34 21.64 -10.29
N ILE A 789 -13.46 22.65 -10.45
CA ILE A 789 -12.02 22.53 -10.21
C ILE A 789 -11.74 23.08 -8.81
N GLU A 790 -11.33 22.22 -7.90
CA GLU A 790 -10.98 22.58 -6.54
C GLU A 790 -9.59 22.07 -6.17
N GLU A 791 -9.06 22.57 -5.05
CA GLU A 791 -7.81 22.06 -4.50
C GLU A 791 -8.01 20.66 -3.94
N VAL A 792 -7.13 19.75 -4.32
CA VAL A 792 -7.18 18.34 -3.97
C VAL A 792 -5.92 17.90 -3.23
N PHE A 793 -6.07 16.88 -2.40
CA PHE A 793 -5.07 16.42 -1.46
C PHE A 793 -4.83 14.94 -1.63
N ASP A 794 -3.70 14.49 -1.13
CA ASP A 794 -3.32 13.09 -1.11
C ASP A 794 -2.54 12.76 0.15
N ALA A 795 -2.55 11.49 0.52
CA ALA A 795 -1.99 10.99 1.77
C ALA A 795 -1.12 9.74 1.55
N THR A 796 -0.18 9.53 2.47
CA THR A 796 0.73 8.39 2.45
C THR A 796 0.53 7.53 3.69
N VAL A 797 0.16 6.27 3.44
CA VAL A 797 0.08 5.17 4.41
C VAL A 797 1.00 4.04 3.91
N PRO A 798 2.19 3.85 4.51
CA PRO A 798 3.11 2.79 4.10
C PRO A 798 2.56 1.38 4.32
N GLY A 799 3.03 0.42 3.52
CA GLY A 799 2.73 -1.00 3.66
C GLY A 799 1.46 -1.43 2.91
N VAL A 800 0.29 -0.92 3.33
CA VAL A 800 -1.01 -1.30 2.72
C VAL A 800 -1.48 -0.35 1.63
N HIS A 801 -0.88 0.85 1.56
CA HIS A 801 -1.13 1.84 0.51
C HIS A 801 -2.59 2.31 0.37
N ASN A 802 -3.40 2.20 1.42
CA ASN A 802 -4.79 2.64 1.44
C ASN A 802 -5.19 3.15 2.83
N PHE A 803 -6.35 3.82 2.91
CA PHE A 803 -6.98 4.27 4.15
C PHE A 803 -8.50 4.40 3.97
N ILE A 804 -9.20 4.71 5.06
CA ILE A 804 -10.65 4.95 5.05
C ILE A 804 -10.93 6.44 5.18
N ALA A 805 -11.71 6.96 4.23
CA ALA A 805 -12.11 8.35 4.18
C ALA A 805 -13.60 8.48 3.83
N ASN A 806 -14.35 9.33 4.53
CA ASN A 806 -15.82 9.39 4.47
C ASN A 806 -16.49 8.00 4.60
N ASP A 807 -15.93 7.12 5.45
CA ASP A 807 -16.32 5.70 5.58
C ASP A 807 -16.20 4.88 4.27
N ILE A 808 -15.32 5.24 3.35
CA ILE A 808 -15.06 4.53 2.10
C ILE A 808 -13.58 4.17 2.02
N VAL A 809 -13.26 2.97 1.55
CA VAL A 809 -11.86 2.53 1.38
C VAL A 809 -11.27 3.19 0.12
N VAL A 810 -10.19 3.93 0.29
CA VAL A 810 -9.52 4.75 -0.74
C VAL A 810 -8.01 4.45 -0.80
N HIS A 811 -7.40 4.57 -1.98
CA HIS A 811 -5.97 4.24 -2.20
C HIS A 811 -5.05 5.48 -2.17
N ASN A 812 -3.76 5.28 -1.88
CA ASN A 812 -2.70 6.28 -1.93
C ASN A 812 -2.12 6.47 -3.36
N SER A 813 -1.22 7.44 -3.56
CA SER A 813 -0.45 7.55 -4.80
C SER A 813 0.70 6.53 -4.96
N ILE A 814 1.03 6.21 -6.23
CA ILE A 814 1.98 5.16 -6.70
C ILE A 814 3.46 5.54 -6.64
N GLU A 815 3.78 6.81 -6.41
CA GLU A 815 5.13 7.40 -6.42
C GLU A 815 6.11 6.84 -5.36
N GLN A 816 5.68 5.90 -4.52
CA GLN A 816 6.37 5.59 -3.26
C GLN A 816 7.65 4.77 -3.45
N ASP A 817 7.70 3.84 -4.42
CA ASP A 817 8.75 2.81 -4.46
C ASP A 817 10.09 3.27 -5.08
N ALA A 818 10.12 4.41 -5.79
CA ALA A 818 11.36 5.00 -6.28
C ALA A 818 12.16 5.72 -5.17
N ASP A 819 13.48 5.60 -5.21
CA ASP A 819 14.40 6.28 -4.29
C ASP A 819 14.79 7.66 -4.81
N VAL A 820 14.95 7.77 -6.13
CA VAL A 820 15.24 9.02 -6.83
C VAL A 820 14.27 9.21 -7.99
N VAL A 821 13.76 10.43 -8.16
CA VAL A 821 12.91 10.81 -9.31
C VAL A 821 13.49 12.06 -9.94
N MET A 822 13.84 11.95 -11.23
CA MET A 822 14.36 13.03 -12.05
C MET A 822 13.41 13.35 -13.20
N PHE A 823 13.31 14.64 -13.53
CA PHE A 823 12.58 15.12 -14.69
C PHE A 823 13.49 15.86 -15.66
N ILE A 824 13.22 15.73 -16.96
CA ILE A 824 13.86 16.57 -17.98
C ILE A 824 12.85 17.63 -18.45
N TYR A 825 13.25 18.89 -18.38
CA TYR A 825 12.55 20.02 -18.98
C TYR A 825 13.44 20.70 -20.02
N ARG A 826 12.90 20.96 -21.21
CA ARG A 826 13.57 21.75 -22.26
C ARG A 826 12.62 22.82 -22.75
N LYS A 827 13.06 24.08 -22.67
CA LYS A 827 12.26 25.23 -23.13
C LYS A 827 11.95 25.14 -24.63
N ALA A 828 12.89 24.62 -25.43
CA ALA A 828 12.70 24.38 -26.87
C ALA A 828 11.62 23.32 -27.19
N ALA A 829 11.30 22.43 -26.26
CA ALA A 829 10.26 21.41 -26.42
C ALA A 829 8.93 21.82 -25.75
N ASP A 830 8.88 22.98 -25.08
CA ASP A 830 7.69 23.51 -24.42
C ASP A 830 6.85 24.30 -25.42
N ARG A 831 5.65 23.80 -25.71
CA ARG A 831 4.71 24.40 -26.67
C ARG A 831 4.22 25.79 -26.29
N ASN A 832 4.45 26.22 -25.04
CA ASN A 832 4.14 27.57 -24.60
C ASN A 832 5.13 28.63 -25.15
N TYR A 833 6.24 28.20 -25.76
CA TYR A 833 7.24 29.07 -26.36
C TYR A 833 7.37 28.81 -27.86
N ARG A 834 7.59 29.86 -28.64
CA ARG A 834 7.97 29.71 -30.05
C ARG A 834 9.49 29.56 -30.12
N LEU A 835 9.96 28.60 -30.91
CA LEU A 835 11.39 28.37 -31.13
C LEU A 835 12.13 29.63 -31.62
N GLU A 836 11.46 30.45 -32.43
CA GLU A 836 11.95 31.71 -32.98
C GLU A 836 12.31 32.72 -31.88
N ASP A 837 11.59 32.70 -30.75
CA ASP A 837 11.76 33.65 -29.65
C ASP A 837 12.87 33.24 -28.66
N LEU A 838 13.44 32.04 -28.81
CA LEU A 838 14.49 31.52 -27.94
C LEU A 838 15.88 31.83 -28.48
N THR A 839 16.76 32.31 -27.61
CA THR A 839 18.18 32.47 -27.94
C THR A 839 18.82 31.11 -28.29
N PRO A 840 19.88 31.07 -29.13
CA PRO A 840 20.59 29.83 -29.45
C PRO A 840 21.08 29.05 -28.22
N GLU A 841 21.38 29.78 -27.14
CA GLU A 841 21.77 29.23 -25.84
C GLU A 841 20.57 28.56 -25.15
N GLU A 842 19.42 29.22 -25.08
CA GLU A 842 18.20 28.66 -24.48
C GLU A 842 17.63 27.46 -25.25
N ARG A 843 17.85 27.38 -26.56
CA ARG A 843 17.37 26.26 -27.39
C ARG A 843 17.98 24.91 -27.00
N ASN A 844 19.25 24.94 -26.60
CA ASN A 844 20.02 23.74 -26.30
C ASN A 844 20.17 23.46 -24.81
N VAL A 845 19.62 24.30 -23.93
CA VAL A 845 19.64 24.04 -22.49
C VAL A 845 18.52 23.07 -22.09
N ALA A 846 18.90 22.06 -21.31
CA ALA A 846 17.99 21.13 -20.67
C ALA A 846 18.17 21.20 -19.15
N GLU A 847 17.05 21.33 -18.43
CA GLU A 847 17.00 21.34 -16.98
C GLU A 847 16.66 19.93 -16.48
N ILE A 848 17.53 19.36 -15.65
CA ILE A 848 17.34 18.09 -14.96
C ILE A 848 16.88 18.40 -13.53
N HIS A 849 15.60 18.19 -13.24
CA HIS A 849 15.02 18.43 -11.92
C HIS A 849 15.01 17.15 -11.10
N ILE A 850 15.78 17.11 -10.02
CA ILE A 850 15.77 16.03 -9.04
C ILE A 850 14.64 16.34 -8.06
N ALA A 851 13.45 15.81 -8.35
CA ALA A 851 12.24 16.16 -7.62
C ALA A 851 12.03 15.31 -6.36
N LYS A 852 12.62 14.11 -6.30
CA LYS A 852 12.63 13.25 -5.11
C LYS A 852 14.02 12.63 -4.98
N HIS A 853 14.55 12.60 -3.76
CA HIS A 853 15.73 11.85 -3.39
C HIS A 853 15.60 11.42 -1.92
N ARG A 854 15.56 10.10 -1.65
CA ARG A 854 15.36 9.58 -0.28
C ARG A 854 16.53 9.83 0.67
N ASN A 855 17.76 9.84 0.14
CA ASN A 855 19.00 9.81 0.91
C ASN A 855 19.95 10.98 0.57
N GLY A 856 19.46 12.00 -0.15
CA GLY A 856 20.29 13.11 -0.64
C GLY A 856 19.46 14.35 -1.02
N PRO A 857 20.12 15.43 -1.45
CA PRO A 857 19.46 16.69 -1.77
C PRO A 857 18.62 16.62 -3.06
N THR A 858 17.58 17.45 -3.14
CA THR A 858 16.85 17.75 -4.37
C THR A 858 17.35 19.06 -4.98
N GLY A 859 17.14 19.26 -6.28
CA GLY A 859 17.64 20.45 -6.97
C GLY A 859 17.45 20.40 -8.48
N THR A 860 18.11 21.32 -9.17
CA THR A 860 18.07 21.41 -10.64
C THR A 860 19.47 21.59 -11.19
N VAL A 861 19.80 20.81 -12.20
CA VAL A 861 21.08 20.85 -12.91
C VAL A 861 20.82 21.23 -14.36
N LYS A 862 21.68 22.05 -14.97
CA LYS A 862 21.54 22.46 -16.37
C LYS A 862 22.56 21.74 -17.24
N LEU A 863 22.09 21.06 -18.27
CA LEU A 863 22.92 20.36 -19.24
C LEU A 863 22.70 20.96 -20.64
N PHE A 864 23.67 20.76 -21.52
CA PHE A 864 23.55 21.07 -22.94
C PHE A 864 23.04 19.84 -23.70
N PHE A 865 21.95 19.96 -24.44
CA PHE A 865 21.45 18.94 -25.34
C PHE A 865 21.91 19.23 -26.77
N ASP A 866 22.66 18.31 -27.35
CA ASP A 866 23.16 18.40 -28.72
C ASP A 866 22.19 17.70 -29.68
N GLU A 867 21.39 18.46 -30.42
CA GLU A 867 20.35 17.90 -31.29
C GLU A 867 20.92 17.09 -32.47
N ALA A 868 22.06 17.51 -33.02
CA ALA A 868 22.71 16.85 -34.15
C ALA A 868 23.25 15.46 -33.76
N ARG A 869 23.74 15.34 -32.53
CA ARG A 869 24.38 14.12 -31.99
C ARG A 869 23.48 13.34 -31.04
N VAL A 870 22.31 13.88 -30.72
CA VAL A 870 21.26 13.29 -29.89
C VAL A 870 21.78 12.86 -28.51
N CYS A 871 22.64 13.68 -27.89
CA CYS A 871 23.28 13.42 -26.60
C CYS A 871 23.38 14.65 -25.70
N PHE A 872 23.67 14.45 -24.41
CA PHE A 872 23.86 15.50 -23.41
C PHE A 872 25.34 15.76 -23.12
N ARG A 873 25.66 17.03 -22.79
CA ARG A 873 27.01 17.50 -22.44
C ARG A 873 26.97 18.49 -21.27
N THR A 874 28.08 18.61 -20.57
CA THR A 874 28.28 19.68 -19.57
C THR A 874 28.34 21.04 -20.26
N LEU A 875 27.73 22.07 -19.66
CA LEU A 875 27.69 23.44 -20.19
C LEU A 875 29.10 24.06 -20.40
N GLU A 876 30.07 23.69 -19.57
CA GLU A 876 31.45 24.17 -19.70
C GLU A 876 32.14 23.66 -20.97
N ARG A 877 31.89 22.40 -21.37
CA ARG A 877 32.50 21.77 -22.54
C ARG A 877 31.89 22.25 -23.87
N SER A 878 30.66 22.79 -23.88
CA SER A 878 30.01 23.26 -25.11
C SER A 878 30.50 24.64 -25.55
N ARG A 879 30.91 25.51 -24.62
CA ARG A 879 31.53 26.82 -24.94
C ARG A 879 32.83 26.68 -25.75
N ALA A 880 33.57 25.59 -25.56
CA ALA A 880 34.80 25.31 -26.32
C ALA A 880 34.55 24.90 -27.79
N ILE A 881 33.36 24.38 -28.12
CA ILE A 881 33.00 23.93 -29.48
C ILE A 881 32.30 25.05 -30.27
N ALA A 882 31.65 25.99 -29.58
CA ALA A 882 30.99 27.15 -30.19
C ALA A 882 31.96 28.27 -30.63
N SER A 883 33.29 28.12 -30.39
CA SER A 883 34.30 29.11 -30.77
C SER A 883 35.39 28.55 -31.71
N PRO A 884 35.14 28.39 -33.02
CA PRO A 884 36.21 28.12 -33.99
C PRO A 884 36.86 29.37 -34.59
N THR A 885 36.54 30.59 -34.14
CA THR A 885 37.05 31.83 -34.76
C THR A 885 37.43 32.90 -33.72
N ALA A 886 38.63 32.77 -33.13
CA ALA A 886 39.43 33.88 -32.60
C ALA A 886 40.83 33.43 -32.18
N VAL A 887 41.61 32.82 -33.08
CA VAL A 887 43.08 32.77 -32.93
C VAL A 887 43.70 33.08 -34.29
N VAL A 888 43.52 34.32 -34.77
CA VAL A 888 44.47 35.03 -35.63
C VAL A 888 44.28 36.52 -35.35
N ALA A 889 45.40 37.25 -35.15
CA ALA A 889 45.56 38.70 -34.96
C ALA A 889 45.43 39.25 -33.53
N SER A 890 46.47 39.06 -32.70
CA SER A 890 47.54 40.04 -32.43
C SER A 890 48.63 39.41 -31.57
#